data_AF-A0A956QXK7-F1
#
_entry.id   AF-A0A956QXK7-F1
#
_cell.length_a   1.000
_cell.length_b   1.000
_cell.length_c   1.000
_cell.angle_alpha   90.00
_cell.angle_beta   90.00
_cell.angle_gamma   90.00
#
_symmetry.space_group_name_H-M   'P 1'
#
loop_
_entity.id
_entity.type
_entity.pdbx_description
1 polymer ?
#
loop_
_entity_poly.entity_id
_entity_poly.type
_entity_poly.pdbx_seq_one_letter_code
_entity_poly.pdbx_strand_id
1 'polypeptide(L)'
;MRRKRRAATLALLAMTLTLPAPAVATGVAGNTGDTPVRLAARGRLGLTDPHLFYIDNQGKRAVPYSFEQAMPFSEGVAPVLLDQQWSYIDKTGDLKIGADYKLAKPFSEGMAAVKVGEDWGFIDKSGELKIQPRFAAVRPFHDGLAIAFVRKGSKEFQETPGDDLKALLADPNRSNMQKALLAIAGSRKAGFIDRDGKFVIQPVYSSLMEFSDGLALARDKDGFAYLDKTGKVAHKPQCTRAESFSQGLAAIEVDKKWGFIDTSGRTVIKPRFEEAGSFEGDLAPAREDGKFGFIDRTGKWLIKPQFDMVWEGFRDGTAVVGKDVSPIKNSFADITRFGDGYIITRKKGASDDFDESTTPLLPGYFAYPDLKFALVTRDGKELCKFEYEQIGRLADGLRSAKIDGSFGYIDNFGNLIIKPQYKWANDFSEGIALVREGSSKSRNAERAETLLKHSVPSLVNDPALIEKDIAVADQVIVLDPENTQALRDRGYLKCCLGQFEKSLDDFSKVIELCPTSKEGYYWRGHSYMQLEKYASALGDFLKASRTDPRDPRIYAASAVAVLKLDKPDAALKAINAAIKIVSDPYYKNIRADIYDRLGKPEQALKDRWNGRLASNPFPWPAWPESLSDLEAETRKKEKAYEALKGKDNKEALAFAATDLADAIDALRRLKAREKKMLELEDLYKRSLNLRQEALDAIGSSSPVNQGRVRTLKADRANSMAQLSSWYSQAGSLEEADKLVNQALEQARDINDSIKIADYLNDLARIHLNRKDNVKAQECLEESLKITDGATSNLMKIVRGQTLSIYAMLLSRTGQESGSQNKLEEASHLLKFGSGLAYMPSPPRAARDATASDMLELAIQCHGLFLLDTSRQFANKAMELAESQEKKDQETKKRINNFLKGSLPAEPVDLPLTKEFLVAQTAELAGDLLSAESFYNRCVEKESKFEPSYVALGRINRLTGSLSKAEKMVKKAIAINPNHVQAWLELSRINLERGRKRQALTAIEEALNIDPDNQMARFEKEKLEREATL
;
A
#
# COMPACT_ATOMS: atom_id res chain seq x y z
N MET A 1 -29.68 15.75 -50.85
CA MET A 1 -28.76 15.82 -49.68
C MET A 1 -29.27 15.12 -48.39
N ARG A 2 -30.01 14.00 -48.48
CA ARG A 2 -30.43 13.21 -47.29
C ARG A 2 -30.09 11.70 -47.37
N ARG A 3 -29.23 11.28 -48.32
CA ARG A 3 -28.77 9.88 -48.46
C ARG A 3 -27.26 9.65 -48.28
N LYS A 4 -26.46 10.68 -47.96
CA LYS A 4 -25.02 10.53 -47.63
C LYS A 4 -24.66 10.70 -46.15
N ARG A 5 -25.64 10.76 -45.23
CA ARG A 5 -25.41 10.80 -43.76
C ARG A 5 -25.83 9.54 -43.00
N ARG A 6 -26.28 8.48 -43.69
CA ARG A 6 -26.69 7.19 -43.05
C ARG A 6 -25.65 6.07 -43.13
N ALA A 7 -24.47 6.32 -43.73
CA ALA A 7 -23.39 5.33 -43.82
C ALA A 7 -22.28 5.51 -42.76
N ALA A 8 -22.33 6.55 -41.92
CA ALA A 8 -21.30 6.83 -40.90
C ALA A 8 -21.78 6.62 -39.45
N THR A 9 -22.99 6.10 -39.25
CA THR A 9 -23.61 5.95 -37.90
C THR A 9 -24.09 4.52 -37.61
N LEU A 10 -23.82 3.57 -38.52
CA LEU A 10 -24.22 2.16 -38.41
C LEU A 10 -23.05 1.20 -38.16
N ALA A 11 -21.85 1.72 -37.87
CA ALA A 11 -20.65 0.92 -37.57
C ALA A 11 -20.21 0.99 -36.08
N LEU A 12 -21.01 1.61 -35.19
CA LEU A 12 -20.64 1.76 -33.77
C LEU A 12 -21.66 1.17 -32.77
N LEU A 13 -22.66 0.41 -33.24
CA LEU A 13 -23.73 -0.09 -32.38
C LEU A 13 -24.28 -1.46 -32.84
N ALA A 14 -23.40 -2.47 -32.81
CA ALA A 14 -23.66 -3.91 -32.75
C ALA A 14 -22.29 -4.56 -32.49
N MET A 15 -21.94 -5.20 -31.39
CA MET A 15 -22.69 -5.97 -30.41
C MET A 15 -21.95 -5.94 -29.08
N THR A 16 -22.73 -5.85 -28.00
CA THR A 16 -22.38 -6.32 -26.66
C THR A 16 -22.36 -7.86 -26.60
N LEU A 17 -21.43 -8.39 -25.80
CA LEU A 17 -21.50 -9.65 -25.05
C LEU A 17 -21.53 -10.98 -25.83
N THR A 18 -20.40 -11.68 -25.81
CA THR A 18 -20.31 -13.08 -25.35
C THR A 18 -18.89 -13.33 -24.83
N LEU A 19 -18.77 -13.60 -23.53
CA LEU A 19 -17.61 -14.24 -22.93
C LEU A 19 -17.58 -15.72 -23.35
N PRO A 20 -16.39 -16.33 -23.47
CA PRO A 20 -16.24 -17.70 -23.01
C PRO A 20 -15.21 -17.80 -21.87
N ALA A 21 -15.51 -18.77 -21.00
CA ALA A 21 -14.79 -19.18 -19.79
C ALA A 21 -13.37 -19.72 -20.10
N PRO A 22 -12.52 -19.96 -19.07
CA PRO A 22 -11.11 -20.28 -19.26
C PRO A 22 -10.95 -21.73 -19.73
N ALA A 23 -10.22 -21.93 -20.83
CA ALA A 23 -9.74 -23.25 -21.24
C ALA A 23 -8.33 -23.47 -20.67
N VAL A 24 -8.21 -24.55 -19.91
CA VAL A 24 -6.96 -25.16 -19.44
C VAL A 24 -6.29 -25.87 -20.63
N ALA A 25 -4.95 -25.89 -20.61
CA ALA A 25 -4.02 -26.84 -21.25
C ALA A 25 -3.23 -26.39 -22.52
N THR A 26 -1.90 -26.39 -22.31
CA THR A 26 -0.83 -27.00 -23.12
C THR A 26 -0.40 -26.39 -24.46
N GLY A 27 0.93 -26.18 -24.59
CA GLY A 27 1.65 -26.55 -25.82
C GLY A 27 2.27 -25.42 -26.65
N VAL A 28 3.59 -25.29 -26.49
CA VAL A 28 4.67 -24.85 -27.39
C VAL A 28 4.37 -24.57 -28.89
N ALA A 29 4.96 -23.45 -29.36
CA ALA A 29 5.46 -23.06 -30.71
C ALA A 29 4.52 -22.48 -31.80
N GLY A 30 4.98 -21.37 -32.41
CA GLY A 30 4.61 -20.95 -33.77
C GLY A 30 4.60 -19.43 -34.01
N ASN A 31 5.70 -18.89 -34.53
CA ASN A 31 5.91 -17.50 -34.96
C ASN A 31 5.14 -17.18 -36.27
N THR A 32 4.59 -15.96 -36.43
CA THR A 32 4.64 -15.11 -37.66
C THR A 32 3.83 -13.81 -37.49
N GLY A 33 4.42 -12.65 -37.85
CA GLY A 33 3.66 -11.48 -38.35
C GLY A 33 3.97 -10.11 -37.72
N ASP A 34 4.97 -9.43 -38.26
CA ASP A 34 5.43 -8.04 -38.09
C ASP A 34 4.57 -6.99 -37.35
N THR A 35 5.15 -6.46 -36.28
CA THR A 35 5.37 -5.02 -36.06
C THR A 35 6.52 -4.86 -35.06
N PRO A 36 7.50 -3.95 -35.24
CA PRO A 36 8.46 -3.66 -34.18
C PRO A 36 7.67 -3.09 -33.00
N VAL A 37 7.53 -3.89 -31.94
CA VAL A 37 6.90 -3.46 -30.70
C VAL A 37 7.83 -2.42 -30.08
N ARG A 38 7.65 -1.16 -30.46
CA ARG A 38 8.31 -0.03 -29.80
C ARG A 38 8.00 -0.12 -28.31
N LEU A 39 9.06 -0.21 -27.50
CA LEU A 39 9.03 -0.35 -26.04
C LEU A 39 8.36 0.80 -25.27
N ALA A 40 7.79 1.78 -25.96
CA ALA A 40 7.04 2.91 -25.42
C ALA A 40 5.85 2.50 -24.51
N ALA A 41 5.39 1.25 -24.58
CA ALA A 41 4.27 0.74 -23.76
C ALA A 41 4.68 -0.20 -22.61
N ARG A 42 5.96 -0.60 -22.49
CA ARG A 42 6.41 -1.63 -21.52
C ARG A 42 7.59 -1.22 -20.63
N GLY A 43 8.30 -0.14 -20.95
CA GLY A 43 9.26 0.48 -20.03
C GLY A 43 8.53 1.28 -18.94
N ARG A 44 8.04 0.62 -17.89
CA ARG A 44 7.53 1.32 -16.70
C ARG A 44 8.69 2.01 -15.99
N LEU A 45 8.72 3.35 -16.09
CA LEU A 45 9.46 4.25 -15.22
C LEU A 45 8.86 4.16 -13.81
N GLY A 46 9.46 3.33 -12.96
CA GLY A 46 9.22 3.34 -11.52
C GLY A 46 10.18 4.32 -10.86
N LEU A 47 9.66 5.36 -10.22
CA LEU A 47 10.45 6.20 -9.34
C LEU A 47 10.83 5.42 -8.09
N THR A 48 12.09 5.00 -8.02
CA THR A 48 12.99 5.07 -6.84
C THR A 48 14.33 4.42 -7.21
N ASP A 49 15.41 5.20 -7.15
CA ASP A 49 16.84 4.82 -7.29
C ASP A 49 17.39 4.48 -8.71
N PRO A 50 18.68 4.76 -8.99
CA PRO A 50 19.15 5.09 -10.34
C PRO A 50 19.09 3.93 -11.33
N HIS A 51 18.46 4.19 -12.48
CA HIS A 51 18.29 3.22 -13.57
C HIS A 51 19.59 2.98 -14.34
N LEU A 52 19.83 1.73 -14.72
CA LEU A 52 20.92 1.34 -15.60
C LEU A 52 20.62 1.77 -17.04
N PHE A 53 21.64 2.22 -17.77
CA PHE A 53 21.49 2.58 -19.17
C PHE A 53 22.77 2.43 -19.96
N TYR A 54 22.65 2.45 -21.28
CA TYR A 54 23.76 2.21 -22.19
C TYR A 54 24.30 3.51 -22.78
N ILE A 55 25.63 3.63 -22.80
CA ILE A 55 26.36 4.75 -23.39
C ILE A 55 27.30 4.29 -24.51
N ASP A 56 27.56 5.18 -25.46
CA ASP A 56 28.62 5.02 -26.45
C ASP A 56 29.99 5.45 -25.90
N ASN A 57 31.03 5.30 -26.72
CA ASN A 57 32.41 5.68 -26.38
C ASN A 57 32.63 7.20 -26.22
N GLN A 58 31.62 8.03 -26.46
CA GLN A 58 31.63 9.47 -26.19
C GLN A 58 30.84 9.80 -24.90
N GLY A 59 30.28 8.81 -24.23
CA GLY A 59 29.43 8.99 -23.05
C GLY A 59 27.99 9.41 -23.37
N LYS A 60 27.57 9.38 -24.63
CA LYS A 60 26.20 9.69 -25.05
C LYS A 60 25.32 8.45 -24.95
N ARG A 61 24.01 8.65 -24.77
CA ARG A 61 23.01 7.57 -24.74
C ARG A 61 23.05 6.77 -26.05
N ALA A 62 23.48 5.51 -25.95
CA ALA A 62 23.49 4.57 -27.07
C ALA A 62 22.11 3.89 -27.25
N VAL A 63 21.45 3.58 -26.13
CA VAL A 63 20.06 3.07 -26.10
C VAL A 63 19.18 4.12 -25.42
N PRO A 64 18.02 4.48 -26.00
CA PRO A 64 17.19 5.58 -25.48
C PRO A 64 16.50 5.25 -24.14
N TYR A 65 16.47 3.98 -23.75
CA TYR A 65 15.76 3.49 -22.57
C TYR A 65 16.71 3.28 -21.38
N SER A 66 16.13 3.29 -20.19
CA SER A 66 16.80 2.88 -18.95
C SER A 66 16.10 1.65 -18.37
N PHE A 67 16.83 0.85 -17.60
CA PHE A 67 16.41 -0.45 -17.12
C PHE A 67 16.61 -0.57 -15.60
N GLU A 68 15.74 -1.34 -14.94
CA GLU A 68 15.92 -1.71 -13.54
C GLU A 68 17.13 -2.65 -13.38
N GLN A 69 17.21 -3.65 -14.26
CA GLN A 69 18.36 -4.55 -14.38
C GLN A 69 18.68 -4.79 -15.85
N ALA A 70 19.97 -4.86 -16.14
CA ALA A 70 20.51 -5.05 -17.48
C ALA A 70 21.91 -5.66 -17.40
N MET A 71 22.36 -6.36 -18.44
CA MET A 71 23.75 -6.81 -18.58
C MET A 71 24.38 -6.27 -19.88
N PRO A 72 25.71 -6.36 -20.06
CA PRO A 72 26.38 -5.91 -21.28
C PRO A 72 25.83 -6.55 -22.55
N PHE A 73 25.97 -5.83 -23.67
CA PHE A 73 25.72 -6.38 -25.00
C PHE A 73 26.71 -7.50 -25.30
N SER A 74 26.20 -8.57 -25.91
CA SER A 74 27.02 -9.62 -26.49
C SER A 74 26.28 -10.29 -27.65
N GLU A 75 26.99 -10.45 -28.75
CA GLU A 75 26.50 -10.92 -30.03
C GLU A 75 25.30 -10.12 -30.58
N GLY A 76 25.34 -8.79 -30.39
CA GLY A 76 24.35 -7.85 -30.91
C GLY A 76 23.08 -7.70 -30.07
N VAL A 77 22.93 -8.44 -28.96
CA VAL A 77 21.80 -8.32 -28.04
C VAL A 77 22.25 -8.21 -26.59
N ALA A 78 21.40 -7.65 -25.72
CA ALA A 78 21.66 -7.57 -24.29
C ALA A 78 20.46 -8.08 -23.48
N PRO A 79 20.68 -8.87 -22.42
CA PRO A 79 19.61 -9.27 -21.53
C PRO A 79 19.24 -8.09 -20.62
N VAL A 80 17.95 -7.82 -20.51
CA VAL A 80 17.36 -6.75 -19.72
C VAL A 80 16.11 -7.24 -19.00
N LEU A 81 15.84 -6.68 -17.81
CA LEU A 81 14.64 -6.99 -17.05
C LEU A 81 13.51 -6.04 -17.46
N LEU A 82 12.45 -6.61 -18.03
CA LEU A 82 11.24 -5.91 -18.47
C LEU A 82 10.03 -6.57 -17.81
N ASP A 83 9.17 -5.79 -17.15
CA ASP A 83 7.98 -6.29 -16.45
C ASP A 83 8.25 -7.49 -15.51
N GLN A 84 9.37 -7.44 -14.76
CA GLN A 84 9.86 -8.51 -13.86
C GLN A 84 10.32 -9.80 -14.56
N GLN A 85 10.56 -9.76 -15.86
CA GLN A 85 11.03 -10.90 -16.64
C GLN A 85 12.27 -10.57 -17.47
N TRP A 86 13.20 -11.51 -17.56
CA TRP A 86 14.41 -11.30 -18.35
C TRP A 86 14.14 -11.55 -19.83
N SER A 87 14.47 -10.57 -20.65
CA SER A 87 14.29 -10.56 -22.11
C SER A 87 15.55 -10.03 -22.81
N TYR A 88 15.66 -10.13 -24.13
CA TYR A 88 16.79 -9.61 -24.89
C TYR A 88 16.39 -8.49 -25.83
N ILE A 89 17.15 -7.39 -25.79
CA ILE A 89 17.01 -6.24 -26.70
C ILE A 89 18.21 -6.12 -27.62
N ASP A 90 18.04 -5.49 -28.77
CA ASP A 90 19.16 -5.04 -29.61
C ASP A 90 19.65 -3.63 -29.23
N LYS A 91 20.62 -3.11 -30.00
CA LYS A 91 21.22 -1.79 -29.79
C LYS A 91 20.29 -0.62 -30.11
N THR A 92 19.20 -0.80 -30.86
CA THR A 92 18.18 0.25 -30.99
C THR A 92 17.27 0.30 -29.76
N GLY A 93 17.36 -0.75 -28.93
CA GLY A 93 16.52 -0.97 -27.78
C GLY A 93 15.26 -1.75 -28.13
N ASP A 94 15.14 -2.34 -29.32
CA ASP A 94 13.98 -3.14 -29.70
C ASP A 94 14.08 -4.57 -29.13
N LEU A 95 12.95 -5.09 -28.65
CA LEU A 95 12.85 -6.45 -28.12
C LEU A 95 13.10 -7.49 -29.23
N LYS A 96 14.11 -8.36 -29.04
CA LYS A 96 14.44 -9.47 -29.95
C LYS A 96 13.93 -10.81 -29.46
N ILE A 97 14.12 -11.10 -28.18
CA ILE A 97 13.72 -12.37 -27.57
C ILE A 97 12.93 -12.04 -26.32
N GLY A 98 11.63 -12.32 -26.35
CA GLY A 98 10.74 -12.17 -25.20
C GLY A 98 10.34 -13.54 -24.68
N ALA A 99 10.55 -13.81 -23.39
CA ALA A 99 10.12 -15.04 -22.74
C ALA A 99 10.10 -14.91 -21.21
N ASP A 100 9.31 -15.76 -20.55
CA ASP A 100 9.10 -15.82 -19.10
C ASP A 100 10.33 -16.39 -18.33
N TYR A 101 11.53 -15.86 -18.58
CA TYR A 101 12.74 -16.33 -17.90
C TYR A 101 12.91 -15.68 -16.52
N LYS A 102 13.21 -16.50 -15.50
CA LYS A 102 13.55 -15.98 -14.16
C LYS A 102 14.89 -15.24 -14.16
N LEU A 103 15.85 -15.71 -14.95
CA LEU A 103 17.17 -15.12 -15.15
C LEU A 103 17.67 -15.41 -16.57
N ALA A 104 18.46 -14.51 -17.14
CA ALA A 104 19.10 -14.66 -18.43
C ALA A 104 20.54 -14.13 -18.39
N LYS A 105 21.45 -14.76 -19.15
CA LYS A 105 22.85 -14.35 -19.30
C LYS A 105 23.13 -13.86 -20.73
N PRO A 106 24.20 -13.07 -20.98
CA PRO A 106 24.59 -12.69 -22.33
C PRO A 106 24.83 -13.90 -23.22
N PHE A 107 24.66 -13.71 -24.53
CA PHE A 107 24.98 -14.74 -25.53
C PHE A 107 26.48 -15.01 -25.56
N SER A 108 26.85 -16.25 -25.84
CA SER A 108 28.21 -16.66 -26.12
C SER A 108 28.20 -17.87 -27.06
N GLU A 109 28.93 -17.75 -28.15
CA GLU A 109 28.95 -18.66 -29.29
C GLU A 109 27.55 -19.00 -29.86
N GLY A 110 26.66 -18.01 -29.90
CA GLY A 110 25.29 -18.16 -30.40
C GLY A 110 24.30 -18.82 -29.44
N MET A 111 24.71 -19.10 -28.20
CA MET A 111 23.86 -19.69 -27.17
C MET A 111 23.81 -18.78 -25.93
N ALA A 112 22.67 -18.69 -25.26
CA ALA A 112 22.54 -17.96 -24.00
C ALA A 112 21.94 -18.84 -22.90
N ALA A 113 22.51 -18.75 -21.71
CA ALA A 113 22.00 -19.47 -20.55
C ALA A 113 20.77 -18.75 -19.98
N VAL A 114 19.69 -19.49 -19.80
CA VAL A 114 18.43 -18.99 -19.21
C VAL A 114 17.95 -19.90 -18.09
N LYS A 115 17.31 -19.31 -17.09
CA LYS A 115 16.75 -20.03 -15.95
C LYS A 115 15.24 -20.10 -16.07
N VAL A 116 14.71 -21.33 -16.09
CA VAL A 116 13.27 -21.62 -16.10
C VAL A 116 12.96 -22.44 -14.86
N GLY A 117 12.02 -21.98 -14.04
CA GLY A 117 11.82 -22.57 -12.71
C GLY A 117 13.07 -22.41 -11.85
N GLU A 118 13.63 -23.51 -11.35
CA GLU A 118 14.87 -23.50 -10.54
C GLU A 118 16.13 -23.95 -11.27
N ASP A 119 16.00 -24.34 -12.54
CA ASP A 119 17.08 -24.96 -13.29
C ASP A 119 17.48 -24.14 -14.53
N TRP A 120 18.73 -24.30 -14.92
CA TRP A 120 19.34 -23.62 -16.05
C TRP A 120 19.31 -24.50 -17.29
N GLY A 121 19.01 -23.87 -18.43
CA GLY A 121 19.11 -24.40 -19.78
C GLY A 121 19.74 -23.37 -20.72
N PHE A 122 19.67 -23.61 -22.03
CA PHE A 122 20.22 -22.70 -23.05
C PHE A 122 19.25 -22.48 -24.19
N ILE A 123 19.22 -21.24 -24.67
CA ILE A 123 18.49 -20.81 -25.87
C ILE A 123 19.45 -20.45 -27.00
N ASP A 124 18.98 -20.54 -28.23
CA ASP A 124 19.67 -19.98 -29.39
C ASP A 124 19.26 -18.52 -29.66
N LYS A 125 19.82 -17.91 -30.72
CA LYS A 125 19.52 -16.52 -31.13
C LYS A 125 18.08 -16.28 -31.57
N SER A 126 17.32 -17.34 -31.90
CA SER A 126 15.88 -17.22 -32.19
C SER A 126 15.04 -17.18 -30.91
N GLY A 127 15.63 -17.53 -29.77
CA GLY A 127 14.94 -17.68 -28.49
C GLY A 127 14.46 -19.10 -28.22
N GLU A 128 14.76 -20.07 -29.08
CA GLU A 128 14.35 -21.46 -28.92
C GLU A 128 15.23 -22.16 -27.87
N LEU A 129 14.60 -22.89 -26.93
CA LEU A 129 15.31 -23.72 -25.94
C LEU A 129 15.99 -24.92 -26.63
N LYS A 130 17.31 -24.83 -26.83
CA LYS A 130 18.14 -25.93 -27.37
C LYS A 130 18.55 -26.93 -26.30
N ILE A 131 18.83 -26.45 -25.10
CA ILE A 131 19.18 -27.31 -23.97
C ILE A 131 18.13 -27.11 -22.89
N GLN A 132 17.36 -28.17 -22.61
CA GLN A 132 16.27 -28.10 -21.65
C GLN A 132 16.79 -27.78 -20.23
N PRO A 133 16.05 -26.96 -19.45
CA PRO A 133 16.42 -26.61 -18.08
C PRO A 133 16.54 -27.86 -17.19
N ARG A 134 17.76 -28.16 -16.73
CA ARG A 134 18.04 -29.31 -15.85
C ARG A 134 19.27 -29.16 -14.96
N PHE A 135 20.04 -28.07 -15.13
CA PHE A 135 21.29 -27.86 -14.41
C PHE A 135 21.09 -26.91 -13.23
N ALA A 136 21.81 -27.17 -12.14
CA ALA A 136 21.78 -26.32 -10.95
C ALA A 136 22.35 -24.92 -11.23
N ALA A 137 23.37 -24.87 -12.08
CA ALA A 137 24.02 -23.66 -12.58
C ALA A 137 24.77 -24.02 -13.87
N VAL A 138 25.02 -23.02 -14.71
CA VAL A 138 25.83 -23.16 -15.93
C VAL A 138 26.72 -21.93 -16.14
N ARG A 139 27.87 -22.11 -16.78
CA ARG A 139 28.67 -21.03 -17.37
C ARG A 139 28.38 -20.92 -18.89
N PRO A 140 28.65 -19.76 -19.53
CA PRO A 140 28.48 -19.60 -20.97
C PRO A 140 29.31 -20.62 -21.77
N PHE A 141 28.96 -20.80 -23.05
CA PHE A 141 29.77 -21.61 -23.96
C PHE A 141 31.08 -20.91 -24.28
N HIS A 142 32.17 -21.67 -24.27
CA HIS A 142 33.49 -21.26 -24.71
C HIS A 142 34.19 -22.46 -25.36
N ASP A 143 34.73 -22.29 -26.55
CA ASP A 143 35.35 -23.34 -27.35
C ASP A 143 34.41 -24.54 -27.63
N GLY A 144 33.12 -24.25 -27.81
CA GLY A 144 32.08 -25.26 -28.09
C GLY A 144 31.59 -26.05 -26.88
N LEU A 145 32.10 -25.78 -25.66
CA LEU A 145 31.71 -26.45 -24.43
C LEU A 145 31.21 -25.45 -23.38
N ALA A 146 30.32 -25.88 -22.49
CA ALA A 146 29.89 -25.09 -21.34
C ALA A 146 30.08 -25.88 -20.04
N ILE A 147 30.43 -25.20 -18.94
CA ILE A 147 30.49 -25.84 -17.63
C ILE A 147 29.09 -25.92 -17.05
N ALA A 148 28.65 -27.13 -16.69
CA ALA A 148 27.37 -27.39 -16.07
C ALA A 148 27.53 -28.01 -14.68
N PHE A 149 26.76 -27.50 -13.72
CA PHE A 149 26.75 -27.97 -12.34
C PHE A 149 25.47 -28.77 -12.07
N VAL A 150 25.61 -29.95 -11.46
CA VAL A 150 24.48 -30.82 -11.07
C VAL A 150 24.36 -30.91 -9.56
N ARG A 151 23.13 -31.07 -9.03
CA ARG A 151 22.87 -31.13 -7.56
C ARG A 151 23.04 -32.55 -7.03
N LYS A 152 23.45 -32.68 -5.77
CA LYS A 152 23.42 -33.93 -5.02
C LYS A 152 22.02 -34.56 -5.06
N GLY A 153 21.93 -35.82 -5.46
CA GLY A 153 20.66 -36.55 -5.64
C GLY A 153 20.05 -36.51 -7.05
N SER A 154 20.63 -35.74 -7.99
CA SER A 154 20.29 -35.88 -9.42
C SER A 154 20.88 -37.15 -10.03
N LYS A 155 20.29 -37.65 -11.13
CA LYS A 155 20.75 -38.89 -11.79
C LYS A 155 22.18 -38.77 -12.31
N GLU A 156 22.59 -37.54 -12.65
CA GLU A 156 23.89 -37.19 -13.19
C GLU A 156 24.94 -36.97 -12.09
N PHE A 157 24.55 -36.87 -10.81
CA PHE A 157 25.48 -36.66 -9.70
C PHE A 157 26.12 -37.98 -9.28
N GLN A 158 27.45 -38.07 -9.43
CA GLN A 158 28.22 -39.23 -9.00
C GLN A 158 29.06 -38.87 -7.76
N GLU A 159 28.83 -39.55 -6.64
CA GLU A 159 29.68 -39.45 -5.45
C GLU A 159 31.01 -40.18 -5.69
N THR A 160 32.15 -39.53 -5.41
CA THR A 160 33.46 -40.17 -5.44
C THR A 160 33.88 -40.61 -4.02
N PRO A 161 34.51 -41.79 -3.83
CA PRO A 161 34.89 -42.29 -2.50
C PRO A 161 35.86 -41.34 -1.78
N GLY A 162 35.42 -40.58 -0.77
CA GLY A 162 36.25 -39.56 -0.10
C GLY A 162 35.65 -38.16 -0.07
N ASP A 163 34.46 -37.96 -0.63
CA ASP A 163 33.65 -36.74 -0.52
C ASP A 163 33.05 -36.51 0.90
N ASP A 164 33.69 -36.98 1.99
CA ASP A 164 33.15 -36.80 3.35
C ASP A 164 33.25 -35.34 3.80
N LEU A 165 32.21 -34.60 3.43
CA LEU A 165 32.04 -33.20 3.77
C LEU A 165 32.08 -32.98 5.29
N LYS A 166 31.68 -33.95 6.12
CA LYS A 166 31.74 -33.80 7.58
C LYS A 166 33.18 -33.68 8.08
N ALA A 167 34.09 -34.50 7.55
CA ALA A 167 35.51 -34.43 7.91
C ALA A 167 36.16 -33.11 7.47
N LEU A 168 35.81 -32.61 6.27
CA LEU A 168 36.32 -31.35 5.73
C LEU A 168 35.78 -30.12 6.47
N LEU A 169 34.52 -30.16 6.95
CA LEU A 169 33.92 -29.10 7.76
C LEU A 169 34.43 -29.10 9.21
N ALA A 170 34.90 -30.25 9.71
CA ALA A 170 35.44 -30.42 11.06
C ALA A 170 36.85 -29.82 11.24
N ASP A 171 37.53 -29.42 10.16
CA ASP A 171 38.86 -28.78 10.21
C ASP A 171 38.80 -27.43 10.97
N PRO A 172 39.49 -27.29 12.12
CA PRO A 172 39.44 -26.09 12.95
C PRO A 172 40.16 -24.89 12.31
N ASN A 173 41.06 -25.11 11.35
CA ASN A 173 41.84 -24.04 10.71
C ASN A 173 41.08 -23.34 9.57
N ARG A 174 39.91 -23.84 9.17
CA ARG A 174 39.10 -23.25 8.09
C ARG A 174 38.11 -22.25 8.65
N SER A 175 38.01 -21.09 8.00
CA SER A 175 37.04 -20.06 8.38
C SER A 175 35.60 -20.54 8.13
N ASN A 176 34.62 -19.95 8.82
CA ASN A 176 33.20 -20.27 8.63
C ASN A 176 32.74 -20.07 7.18
N MET A 177 33.30 -19.07 6.48
CA MET A 177 33.02 -18.82 5.06
C MET A 177 33.59 -19.93 4.17
N GLN A 178 34.82 -20.39 4.42
CA GLN A 178 35.39 -21.52 3.69
C GLN A 178 34.58 -22.80 3.94
N LYS A 179 34.16 -23.04 5.18
CA LYS A 179 33.28 -24.16 5.52
C LYS A 179 31.96 -24.09 4.76
N ALA A 180 31.30 -22.93 4.72
CA ALA A 180 30.07 -22.74 3.96
C ALA A 180 30.27 -22.96 2.45
N LEU A 181 31.36 -22.43 1.87
CA LEU A 181 31.70 -22.62 0.46
C LEU A 181 31.98 -24.10 0.14
N LEU A 182 32.70 -24.82 1.01
CA LEU A 182 32.92 -26.25 0.86
C LEU A 182 31.63 -27.06 0.99
N ALA A 183 30.71 -26.67 1.87
CA ALA A 183 29.40 -27.32 1.97
C ALA A 183 28.57 -27.15 0.69
N ILE A 184 28.57 -25.95 0.12
CA ILE A 184 27.90 -25.66 -1.15
C ILE A 184 28.60 -26.39 -2.31
N ALA A 185 29.93 -26.36 -2.37
CA ALA A 185 30.71 -27.07 -3.37
C ALA A 185 30.52 -28.60 -3.26
N GLY A 186 30.46 -29.17 -2.06
CA GLY A 186 30.18 -30.60 -1.86
C GLY A 186 28.76 -31.02 -2.24
N SER A 187 27.83 -30.06 -2.36
CA SER A 187 26.45 -30.30 -2.82
C SER A 187 26.29 -30.27 -4.35
N ARG A 188 27.34 -29.90 -5.10
CA ARG A 188 27.31 -29.78 -6.56
C ARG A 188 28.57 -30.35 -7.20
N LYS A 189 28.44 -30.99 -8.35
CA LYS A 189 29.60 -31.40 -9.15
C LYS A 189 29.54 -30.75 -10.53
N ALA A 190 30.70 -30.41 -11.06
CA ALA A 190 30.88 -29.68 -12.31
C ALA A 190 31.44 -30.60 -13.40
N GLY A 191 30.89 -30.48 -14.61
CA GLY A 191 31.33 -31.16 -15.83
C GLY A 191 31.19 -30.25 -17.04
N PHE A 192 31.66 -30.70 -18.20
CA PHE A 192 31.49 -29.98 -19.48
C PHE A 192 30.39 -30.61 -20.31
N ILE A 193 29.50 -29.78 -20.84
CA ILE A 193 28.46 -30.16 -21.79
C ILE A 193 28.77 -29.62 -23.18
N ASP A 194 28.39 -30.38 -24.20
CA ASP A 194 28.37 -29.93 -25.59
C ASP A 194 27.12 -29.08 -25.90
N ARG A 195 26.97 -28.66 -27.17
CA ARG A 195 25.83 -27.88 -27.65
C ARG A 195 24.49 -28.63 -27.67
N ASP A 196 24.51 -29.96 -27.56
CA ASP A 196 23.31 -30.78 -27.35
C ASP A 196 22.98 -30.94 -25.85
N GLY A 197 23.82 -30.38 -24.98
CA GLY A 197 23.73 -30.51 -23.53
C GLY A 197 24.21 -31.84 -22.99
N LYS A 198 24.87 -32.69 -23.78
CA LYS A 198 25.44 -33.97 -23.35
C LYS A 198 26.77 -33.74 -22.66
N PHE A 199 27.03 -34.45 -21.57
CA PHE A 199 28.31 -34.37 -20.88
C PHE A 199 29.44 -34.97 -21.72
N VAL A 200 30.35 -34.11 -22.18
CA VAL A 200 31.65 -34.50 -22.75
C VAL A 200 32.60 -34.88 -21.62
N ILE A 201 32.55 -34.12 -20.52
CA ILE A 201 33.29 -34.43 -19.28
C ILE A 201 32.27 -34.58 -18.17
N GLN A 202 32.23 -35.76 -17.56
CA GLN A 202 31.24 -36.09 -16.53
C GLN A 202 31.36 -35.15 -15.31
N PRO A 203 30.23 -34.80 -14.66
CA PRO A 203 30.22 -33.87 -13.57
C PRO A 203 30.64 -34.54 -12.26
N VAL A 204 31.95 -34.75 -12.10
CA VAL A 204 32.56 -35.38 -10.92
C VAL A 204 33.48 -34.44 -10.14
N TYR A 205 33.74 -33.24 -10.68
CA TYR A 205 34.70 -32.30 -10.10
C TYR A 205 34.03 -31.29 -9.18
N SER A 206 34.66 -30.99 -8.04
CA SER A 206 34.19 -29.96 -7.11
C SER A 206 34.40 -28.54 -7.63
N SER A 207 35.43 -28.36 -8.48
CA SER A 207 35.73 -27.11 -9.17
C SER A 207 36.29 -27.43 -10.55
N LEU A 208 35.87 -26.65 -11.54
CA LEU A 208 36.26 -26.81 -12.94
C LEU A 208 36.36 -25.44 -13.60
N MET A 209 37.49 -25.16 -14.24
CA MET A 209 37.75 -23.93 -14.98
C MET A 209 37.63 -24.17 -16.48
N GLU A 210 37.43 -23.10 -17.24
CA GLU A 210 37.35 -23.15 -18.70
C GLU A 210 38.68 -23.63 -19.29
N PHE A 211 38.62 -24.15 -20.52
CA PHE A 211 39.84 -24.53 -21.23
C PHE A 211 40.67 -23.30 -21.56
N SER A 212 41.95 -23.38 -21.25
CA SER A 212 42.95 -22.39 -21.65
C SER A 212 44.22 -23.12 -22.06
N ASP A 213 44.81 -22.70 -23.19
CA ASP A 213 45.93 -23.42 -23.85
C ASP A 213 45.67 -24.93 -24.04
N GLY A 214 44.40 -25.29 -24.30
CA GLY A 214 43.98 -26.67 -24.55
C GLY A 214 43.75 -27.54 -23.31
N LEU A 215 43.94 -27.01 -22.10
CA LEU A 215 43.74 -27.73 -20.84
C LEU A 215 42.80 -26.99 -19.89
N ALA A 216 41.96 -27.72 -19.17
CA ALA A 216 41.08 -27.20 -18.13
C ALA A 216 41.62 -27.55 -16.75
N LEU A 217 41.67 -26.58 -15.83
CA LEU A 217 42.01 -26.83 -14.44
C LEU A 217 40.80 -27.42 -13.71
N ALA A 218 40.99 -28.59 -13.12
CA ALA A 218 39.99 -29.29 -12.33
C ALA A 218 40.51 -29.53 -10.90
N ARG A 219 39.58 -29.54 -9.94
CA ARG A 219 39.87 -29.88 -8.55
C ARG A 219 38.88 -30.91 -8.03
N ASP A 220 39.42 -31.94 -7.40
CA ASP A 220 38.66 -32.92 -6.62
C ASP A 220 39.41 -33.27 -5.33
N LYS A 221 38.96 -34.30 -4.59
CA LYS A 221 39.59 -34.82 -3.37
C LYS A 221 41.09 -35.15 -3.54
N ASP A 222 41.51 -35.57 -4.73
CA ASP A 222 42.89 -35.98 -5.02
C ASP A 222 43.84 -34.79 -5.29
N GLY A 223 43.35 -33.56 -5.18
CA GLY A 223 44.10 -32.34 -5.49
C GLY A 223 43.73 -31.75 -6.85
N PHE A 224 44.68 -31.02 -7.45
CA PHE A 224 44.50 -30.38 -8.75
C PHE A 224 44.89 -31.31 -9.91
N ALA A 225 44.17 -31.19 -11.01
CA ALA A 225 44.43 -31.91 -12.25
C ALA A 225 44.19 -31.01 -13.45
N TYR A 226 44.98 -31.17 -14.50
CA TYR A 226 44.73 -30.54 -15.79
C TYR A 226 44.15 -31.57 -16.75
N LEU A 227 42.99 -31.26 -17.31
CA LEU A 227 42.22 -32.14 -18.18
C LEU A 227 42.33 -31.66 -19.63
N ASP A 228 42.43 -32.58 -20.58
CA ASP A 228 42.23 -32.26 -22.00
C ASP A 228 40.73 -32.14 -22.34
N LYS A 229 40.42 -31.76 -23.59
CA LYS A 229 39.04 -31.59 -24.07
C LYS A 229 38.19 -32.86 -24.02
N THR A 230 38.80 -34.04 -23.84
CA THR A 230 38.10 -35.33 -23.67
C THR A 230 37.85 -35.67 -22.19
N GLY A 231 38.39 -34.88 -21.26
CA GLY A 231 38.33 -35.12 -19.82
C GLY A 231 39.43 -36.06 -19.31
N LYS A 232 40.37 -36.46 -20.17
CA LYS A 232 41.52 -37.25 -19.75
C LYS A 232 42.50 -36.35 -19.02
N VAL A 233 43.02 -36.85 -17.90
CA VAL A 233 44.03 -36.16 -17.10
C VAL A 233 45.34 -36.10 -17.90
N ALA A 234 45.75 -34.91 -18.29
CA ALA A 234 47.04 -34.65 -18.91
C ALA A 234 48.16 -34.68 -17.86
N HIS A 235 47.96 -33.99 -16.73
CA HIS A 235 48.92 -33.97 -15.62
C HIS A 235 48.23 -33.67 -14.28
N LYS A 236 48.82 -34.15 -13.17
CA LYS A 236 48.40 -33.86 -11.79
C LYS A 236 49.58 -33.28 -11.01
N PRO A 237 49.66 -31.94 -10.86
CA PRO A 237 50.72 -31.33 -10.07
C PRO A 237 50.54 -31.67 -8.58
N GLN A 238 51.64 -31.99 -7.91
CA GLN A 238 51.69 -32.10 -6.45
C GLN A 238 51.82 -30.70 -5.86
N CYS A 239 50.69 -30.00 -5.73
CA CYS A 239 50.66 -28.60 -5.30
C CYS A 239 49.50 -28.35 -4.33
N THR A 240 49.64 -27.31 -3.51
CA THR A 240 48.57 -26.86 -2.61
C THR A 240 47.58 -25.94 -3.32
N ARG A 241 48.03 -25.24 -4.37
CA ARG A 241 47.23 -24.35 -5.24
C ARG A 241 47.73 -24.40 -6.68
N ALA A 242 46.84 -24.14 -7.63
CA ALA A 242 47.13 -24.07 -9.05
C ALA A 242 46.21 -23.05 -9.74
N GLU A 243 46.74 -22.41 -10.79
CA GLU A 243 46.00 -21.52 -11.70
C GLU A 243 45.83 -22.17 -13.09
N SER A 244 44.91 -21.65 -13.90
CA SER A 244 44.74 -22.08 -15.30
C SER A 244 45.99 -21.77 -16.13
N PHE A 245 46.22 -22.55 -17.18
CA PHE A 245 47.27 -22.23 -18.15
C PHE A 245 46.97 -20.90 -18.83
N SER A 246 48.02 -20.12 -19.07
CA SER A 246 47.97 -18.93 -19.93
C SER A 246 49.32 -18.78 -20.62
N GLN A 247 49.29 -18.66 -21.95
CA GLN A 247 50.47 -18.57 -22.80
C GLN A 247 51.45 -19.76 -22.63
N GLY A 248 50.91 -20.93 -22.31
CA GLY A 248 51.62 -22.20 -22.17
C GLY A 248 52.20 -22.46 -20.78
N LEU A 249 51.98 -21.58 -19.79
CA LEU A 249 52.46 -21.73 -18.42
C LEU A 249 51.31 -21.61 -17.41
N ALA A 250 51.39 -22.38 -16.32
CA ALA A 250 50.46 -22.27 -15.20
C ALA A 250 51.23 -22.05 -13.89
N ALA A 251 50.72 -21.13 -13.06
CA ALA A 251 51.27 -20.88 -11.74
C ALA A 251 50.81 -21.97 -10.76
N ILE A 252 51.74 -22.54 -10.00
CA ILE A 252 51.45 -23.55 -8.98
C ILE A 252 52.17 -23.22 -7.67
N GLU A 253 51.54 -23.56 -6.55
CA GLU A 253 52.11 -23.39 -5.21
C GLU A 253 52.60 -24.74 -4.66
N VAL A 254 53.90 -24.82 -4.37
CA VAL A 254 54.54 -25.97 -3.75
C VAL A 254 55.30 -25.47 -2.52
N ASP A 255 55.10 -26.11 -1.36
CA ASP A 255 55.71 -25.71 -0.09
C ASP A 255 55.55 -24.22 0.25
N LYS A 256 54.34 -23.67 0.01
CA LYS A 256 53.98 -22.25 0.23
C LYS A 256 54.75 -21.25 -0.64
N LYS A 257 55.37 -21.71 -1.72
CA LYS A 257 56.04 -20.86 -2.71
C LYS A 257 55.47 -21.10 -4.09
N TRP A 258 55.34 -20.03 -4.86
CA TRP A 258 54.81 -20.09 -6.21
C TRP A 258 55.92 -20.27 -7.24
N GLY A 259 55.66 -21.16 -8.19
CA GLY A 259 56.47 -21.43 -9.38
C GLY A 259 55.56 -21.65 -10.59
N PHE A 260 56.14 -22.10 -11.70
CA PHE A 260 55.41 -22.27 -12.96
C PHE A 260 55.74 -23.60 -13.62
N ILE A 261 54.72 -24.23 -14.21
CA ILE A 261 54.82 -25.45 -15.01
C ILE A 261 54.38 -25.19 -16.45
N ASP A 262 54.93 -25.96 -17.41
CA ASP A 262 54.43 -26.00 -18.78
C ASP A 262 53.23 -26.95 -18.92
N THR A 263 52.62 -26.99 -20.11
CA THR A 263 51.46 -27.86 -20.42
C THR A 263 51.76 -29.35 -20.33
N SER A 264 53.04 -29.76 -20.29
CA SER A 264 53.45 -31.14 -20.02
C SER A 264 53.60 -31.46 -18.52
N GLY A 265 53.46 -30.45 -17.66
CA GLY A 265 53.65 -30.56 -16.20
C GLY A 265 55.08 -30.38 -15.73
N ARG A 266 56.02 -30.01 -16.62
CA ARG A 266 57.42 -29.77 -16.23
C ARG A 266 57.57 -28.40 -15.60
N THR A 267 58.27 -28.33 -14.47
CA THR A 267 58.60 -27.06 -13.82
C THR A 267 59.52 -26.22 -14.71
N VAL A 268 59.04 -25.06 -15.14
CA VAL A 268 59.78 -24.06 -15.94
C VAL A 268 60.43 -23.04 -15.02
N ILE A 269 59.70 -22.58 -14.00
CA ILE A 269 60.21 -21.66 -12.98
C ILE A 269 60.03 -22.34 -11.62
N LYS A 270 61.15 -22.57 -10.92
CA LYS A 270 61.12 -23.22 -9.61
C LYS A 270 60.32 -22.39 -8.60
N PRO A 271 59.52 -23.03 -7.72
CA PRO A 271 58.84 -22.37 -6.62
C PRO A 271 59.79 -21.49 -5.80
N ARG A 272 59.55 -20.17 -5.79
CA ARG A 272 60.37 -19.21 -5.03
C ARG A 272 59.63 -17.95 -4.61
N PHE A 273 58.58 -17.58 -5.33
CA PHE A 273 57.81 -16.37 -5.06
C PHE A 273 56.87 -16.58 -3.88
N GLU A 274 56.60 -15.53 -3.13
CA GLU A 274 55.55 -15.53 -2.11
C GLU A 274 54.17 -15.71 -2.74
N GLU A 275 54.00 -15.15 -3.95
CA GLU A 275 52.75 -15.17 -4.71
C GLU A 275 53.05 -14.98 -6.20
N ALA A 276 52.26 -15.59 -7.08
CA ALA A 276 52.36 -15.38 -8.52
C ALA A 276 50.99 -15.45 -9.21
N GLY A 277 50.81 -14.69 -10.28
CA GLY A 277 49.65 -14.76 -11.16
C GLY A 277 49.97 -15.38 -12.52
N SER A 278 48.94 -15.51 -13.35
CA SER A 278 49.07 -16.03 -14.72
C SER A 278 49.89 -15.10 -15.63
N PHE A 279 50.51 -15.67 -16.65
CA PHE A 279 51.18 -14.90 -17.70
C PHE A 279 50.16 -14.22 -18.60
N GLU A 280 50.29 -12.90 -18.77
CA GLU A 280 49.56 -12.10 -19.74
C GLU A 280 50.58 -11.17 -20.43
N GLY A 281 50.52 -11.02 -21.75
CA GLY A 281 51.50 -10.20 -22.50
C GLY A 281 52.98 -10.57 -22.27
N ASP A 282 53.30 -11.87 -22.16
CA ASP A 282 54.63 -12.44 -21.83
C ASP A 282 55.17 -12.15 -20.42
N LEU A 283 54.36 -11.55 -19.54
CA LEU A 283 54.76 -11.22 -18.18
C LEU A 283 53.78 -11.78 -17.15
N ALA A 284 54.30 -12.23 -16.02
CA ALA A 284 53.47 -12.64 -14.89
C ALA A 284 53.74 -11.71 -13.70
N PRO A 285 52.69 -11.27 -12.97
CA PRO A 285 52.91 -10.61 -11.69
C PRO A 285 53.42 -11.64 -10.67
N ALA A 286 54.48 -11.29 -9.95
CA ALA A 286 55.03 -12.11 -8.89
C ALA A 286 55.41 -11.25 -7.67
N ARG A 287 55.35 -11.85 -6.49
CA ARG A 287 55.58 -11.17 -5.21
C ARG A 287 56.80 -11.70 -4.50
N GLU A 288 57.62 -10.77 -4.02
CA GLU A 288 58.83 -11.01 -3.23
C GLU A 288 59.01 -9.82 -2.27
N ASP A 289 59.39 -10.09 -1.02
CA ASP A 289 59.53 -9.10 0.05
C ASP A 289 58.26 -8.25 0.26
N GLY A 290 57.09 -8.88 0.15
CA GLY A 290 55.82 -8.21 0.37
C GLY A 290 55.33 -7.29 -0.76
N LYS A 291 56.08 -7.14 -1.86
CA LYS A 291 55.71 -6.28 -3.01
C LYS A 291 55.61 -7.08 -4.31
N PHE A 292 54.74 -6.63 -5.21
CA PHE A 292 54.61 -7.17 -6.55
C PHE A 292 55.55 -6.48 -7.55
N GLY A 293 56.12 -7.30 -8.43
CA GLY A 293 56.78 -6.91 -9.68
C GLY A 293 56.29 -7.79 -10.83
N PHE A 294 56.99 -7.75 -11.96
CA PHE A 294 56.68 -8.57 -13.12
C PHE A 294 57.89 -9.35 -13.59
N ILE A 295 57.67 -10.65 -13.82
CA ILE A 295 58.69 -11.58 -14.31
C ILE A 295 58.44 -11.96 -15.76
N ASP A 296 59.52 -12.23 -16.49
CA ASP A 296 59.45 -12.87 -17.79
C ASP A 296 59.23 -14.40 -17.67
N ARG A 297 59.10 -15.08 -18.81
CA ARG A 297 58.92 -16.54 -18.89
C ARG A 297 60.09 -17.36 -18.34
N THR A 298 61.25 -16.74 -18.10
CA THR A 298 62.41 -17.37 -17.44
C THR A 298 62.39 -17.18 -15.92
N GLY A 299 61.46 -16.38 -15.42
CA GLY A 299 61.34 -16.00 -14.02
C GLY A 299 62.24 -14.83 -13.64
N LYS A 300 62.86 -14.12 -14.57
CA LYS A 300 63.66 -12.92 -14.28
C LYS A 300 62.76 -11.71 -14.12
N TRP A 301 63.09 -10.84 -13.17
CA TRP A 301 62.39 -9.57 -12.95
C TRP A 301 62.62 -8.62 -14.13
N LEU A 302 61.57 -8.31 -14.88
CA LEU A 302 61.57 -7.21 -15.84
C LEU A 302 61.19 -5.90 -15.14
N ILE A 303 60.22 -5.96 -14.23
CA ILE A 303 59.89 -4.88 -13.30
C ILE A 303 60.11 -5.43 -11.89
N LYS A 304 61.03 -4.83 -11.14
CA LYS A 304 61.34 -5.28 -9.77
C LYS A 304 60.14 -5.07 -8.84
N PRO A 305 60.02 -5.87 -7.76
CA PRO A 305 59.00 -5.69 -6.72
C PRO A 305 58.95 -4.25 -6.22
N GLN A 306 57.83 -3.57 -6.44
CA GLN A 306 57.63 -2.18 -6.00
C GLN A 306 56.16 -1.78 -5.81
N PHE A 307 55.22 -2.61 -6.28
CA PHE A 307 53.78 -2.33 -6.18
C PHE A 307 53.18 -3.07 -4.98
N ASP A 308 52.20 -2.45 -4.34
CA ASP A 308 51.45 -3.08 -3.25
C ASP A 308 50.46 -4.11 -3.79
N MET A 309 49.96 -3.90 -5.01
CA MET A 309 49.02 -4.80 -5.66
C MET A 309 49.14 -4.75 -7.19
N VAL A 310 48.77 -5.85 -7.85
CA VAL A 310 48.55 -5.90 -9.30
C VAL A 310 47.11 -6.34 -9.51
N TRP A 311 46.27 -5.48 -10.06
CA TRP A 311 44.85 -5.79 -10.28
C TRP A 311 44.63 -6.57 -11.58
N GLU A 312 45.33 -6.16 -12.65
CA GLU A 312 45.31 -6.81 -13.96
C GLU A 312 46.74 -6.89 -14.49
N GLY A 313 47.10 -8.03 -15.08
CA GLY A 313 48.40 -8.24 -15.71
C GLY A 313 48.54 -7.45 -17.01
N PHE A 314 49.57 -7.77 -17.79
CA PHE A 314 49.81 -7.07 -19.05
C PHE A 314 48.81 -7.50 -20.13
N ARG A 315 47.88 -6.61 -20.47
CA ARG A 315 46.93 -6.77 -21.57
C ARG A 315 47.07 -5.57 -22.51
N ASP A 316 47.31 -5.84 -23.79
CA ASP A 316 47.52 -4.81 -24.83
C ASP A 316 48.55 -3.73 -24.43
N GLY A 317 49.67 -4.17 -23.83
CA GLY A 317 50.83 -3.34 -23.53
C GLY A 317 50.82 -2.62 -22.18
N THR A 318 49.74 -2.72 -21.39
CA THR A 318 49.65 -2.08 -20.07
C THR A 318 49.18 -3.03 -18.97
N ALA A 319 49.58 -2.75 -17.73
CA ALA A 319 49.11 -3.44 -16.54
C ALA A 319 48.49 -2.46 -15.53
N VAL A 320 47.53 -2.92 -14.73
CA VAL A 320 46.90 -2.13 -13.67
C VAL A 320 47.56 -2.47 -12.35
N VAL A 321 48.28 -1.50 -11.79
CA VAL A 321 49.05 -1.67 -10.54
C VAL A 321 48.58 -0.71 -9.46
N GLY A 322 48.70 -1.11 -8.21
CA GLY A 322 48.29 -0.33 -7.03
C GLY A 322 49.45 -0.01 -6.10
N LYS A 323 49.42 1.18 -5.50
CA LYS A 323 50.33 1.62 -4.43
C LYS A 323 49.51 2.13 -3.24
N ASP A 324 49.96 1.82 -2.03
CA ASP A 324 49.41 2.40 -0.81
C ASP A 324 49.85 3.87 -0.71
N VAL A 325 48.88 4.79 -0.74
CA VAL A 325 49.13 6.24 -0.63
C VAL A 325 48.83 6.78 0.76
N SER A 326 48.58 5.89 1.73
CA SER A 326 48.30 6.27 3.12
C SER A 326 49.45 7.09 3.72
N PRO A 327 49.16 8.18 4.44
CA PRO A 327 50.17 8.88 5.23
C PRO A 327 50.71 8.00 6.38
N ILE A 328 49.96 6.97 6.79
CA ILE A 328 50.37 5.97 7.77
C ILE A 328 50.84 4.72 7.00
N LYS A 329 52.16 4.58 6.81
CA LYS A 329 52.76 3.35 6.30
C LYS A 329 52.38 2.19 7.25
N ASN A 330 51.55 1.23 6.81
CA ASN A 330 51.16 -0.03 7.49
C ASN A 330 49.72 -0.11 8.07
N SER A 331 48.68 0.36 7.37
CA SER A 331 47.28 0.17 7.80
C SER A 331 46.75 -1.26 7.60
N PHE A 332 47.28 -2.02 6.62
CA PHE A 332 46.89 -3.40 6.36
C PHE A 332 47.84 -4.41 7.03
N ALA A 333 47.29 -5.50 7.57
CA ALA A 333 48.06 -6.58 8.19
C ALA A 333 48.60 -7.56 7.13
N ASP A 334 47.77 -7.95 6.15
CA ASP A 334 48.16 -8.82 5.01
C ASP A 334 47.18 -8.65 3.83
N ILE A 335 47.69 -8.68 2.60
CA ILE A 335 46.94 -8.80 1.33
C ILE A 335 47.36 -10.13 0.71
N THR A 336 46.46 -11.04 0.37
CA THR A 336 46.77 -12.35 -0.22
C THR A 336 45.84 -12.65 -1.39
N ARG A 337 46.34 -13.08 -2.54
CA ARG A 337 45.53 -13.52 -3.69
C ARG A 337 44.92 -14.89 -3.43
N PHE A 338 43.64 -15.07 -3.78
CA PHE A 338 42.89 -16.32 -3.69
C PHE A 338 42.13 -16.57 -5.01
N GLY A 339 42.65 -17.48 -5.83
CA GLY A 339 42.18 -17.70 -7.21
C GLY A 339 42.25 -16.41 -8.04
N ASP A 340 41.14 -16.04 -8.68
CA ASP A 340 40.98 -14.79 -9.45
C ASP A 340 40.77 -13.53 -8.58
N GLY A 341 40.78 -13.64 -7.24
CA GLY A 341 40.47 -12.54 -6.31
C GLY A 341 41.54 -12.29 -5.23
N TYR A 342 41.28 -11.34 -4.32
CA TYR A 342 42.18 -10.97 -3.21
C TYR A 342 41.45 -11.03 -1.86
N ILE A 343 42.15 -11.44 -0.80
CA ILE A 343 41.74 -11.41 0.61
C ILE A 343 42.60 -10.37 1.31
N ILE A 344 41.98 -9.45 2.06
CA ILE A 344 42.69 -8.40 2.81
C ILE A 344 42.29 -8.46 4.28
N THR A 345 43.29 -8.45 5.17
CA THR A 345 43.08 -8.36 6.62
C THR A 345 43.67 -7.05 7.15
N ARG A 346 42.87 -6.25 7.86
CA ARG A 346 43.34 -5.02 8.56
C ARG A 346 43.99 -5.37 9.90
N LYS A 347 44.96 -4.55 10.35
CA LYS A 347 45.50 -4.65 11.71
C LYS A 347 44.39 -4.45 12.75
N LYS A 348 44.33 -5.33 13.75
CA LYS A 348 43.46 -5.18 14.93
C LYS A 348 43.83 -3.87 15.64
N GLY A 349 42.90 -2.90 15.70
CA GLY A 349 43.11 -1.64 16.42
C GLY A 349 42.44 -0.38 15.84
N ALA A 350 41.73 -0.43 14.71
CA ALA A 350 40.91 0.68 14.22
C ALA A 350 39.42 0.39 14.49
N SER A 351 38.80 1.22 15.33
CA SER A 351 37.43 1.23 15.87
C SER A 351 36.41 0.22 15.30
N ASP A 352 35.84 -0.56 16.23
CA ASP A 352 34.79 -1.57 16.07
C ASP A 352 33.40 -1.00 15.73
N ASP A 353 33.16 -0.63 14.47
CA ASP A 353 31.79 -0.40 13.97
C ASP A 353 31.68 -0.86 12.50
N PHE A 354 31.47 -2.16 12.26
CA PHE A 354 30.90 -2.65 11.00
C PHE A 354 30.09 -3.94 11.23
N ASP A 355 28.83 -3.88 10.81
CA ASP A 355 27.75 -4.86 10.98
C ASP A 355 27.96 -6.14 10.14
N GLU A 356 27.83 -7.30 10.77
CA GLU A 356 28.10 -8.66 10.25
C GLU A 356 26.98 -9.21 9.34
N SER A 357 26.51 -8.46 8.34
CA SER A 357 25.50 -8.93 7.38
C SER A 357 26.02 -9.04 5.94
N THR A 358 26.95 -9.97 5.69
CA THR A 358 27.45 -10.22 4.32
C THR A 358 26.71 -11.37 3.62
N THR A 359 25.75 -10.98 2.79
CA THR A 359 25.13 -11.81 1.75
C THR A 359 26.17 -12.15 0.67
N PRO A 360 26.20 -13.37 0.08
CA PRO A 360 27.15 -13.69 -0.99
C PRO A 360 26.79 -12.91 -2.27
N LEU A 361 27.58 -11.89 -2.60
CA LEU A 361 27.46 -11.08 -3.81
C LEU A 361 28.65 -11.36 -4.76
N LEU A 362 28.40 -11.23 -6.06
CA LEU A 362 29.24 -11.61 -7.21
C LEU A 362 30.71 -11.11 -7.15
N PRO A 363 31.66 -11.76 -7.87
CA PRO A 363 33.06 -11.35 -7.91
C PRO A 363 33.23 -10.03 -8.67
N GLY A 364 33.80 -9.05 -7.98
CA GLY A 364 33.91 -7.65 -8.37
C GLY A 364 33.42 -6.80 -7.19
N TYR A 365 33.99 -5.62 -6.95
CA TYR A 365 33.62 -4.69 -5.85
C TYR A 365 34.24 -4.97 -4.48
N PHE A 366 35.52 -4.69 -4.36
CA PHE A 366 36.08 -4.15 -3.12
C PHE A 366 36.53 -2.71 -3.39
N ALA A 367 36.11 -1.75 -2.57
CA ALA A 367 36.71 -0.42 -2.53
C ALA A 367 37.90 -0.47 -1.56
N TYR A 368 39.09 -0.16 -2.06
CA TYR A 368 40.31 -0.11 -1.27
C TYR A 368 40.61 1.36 -0.96
N PRO A 369 40.08 1.94 0.14
CA PRO A 369 40.06 3.40 0.32
C PRO A 369 41.45 4.05 0.25
N ASP A 370 42.49 3.30 0.58
CA ASP A 370 43.87 3.75 0.72
C ASP A 370 44.80 3.33 -0.44
N LEU A 371 44.37 2.37 -1.28
CA LEU A 371 45.11 1.94 -2.46
C LEU A 371 44.64 2.76 -3.66
N LYS A 372 45.59 3.41 -4.32
CA LYS A 372 45.34 4.05 -5.61
C LYS A 372 45.98 3.24 -6.71
N PHE A 373 45.39 3.28 -7.90
CA PHE A 373 45.80 2.51 -9.06
C PHE A 373 46.28 3.43 -10.18
N ALA A 374 47.19 2.90 -10.99
CA ALA A 374 47.71 3.51 -12.19
C ALA A 374 47.97 2.44 -13.26
N LEU A 375 48.15 2.92 -14.50
CA LEU A 375 48.60 2.09 -15.61
C LEU A 375 50.12 2.18 -15.73
N VAL A 376 50.76 1.03 -15.95
CA VAL A 376 52.19 0.95 -16.22
C VAL A 376 52.47 0.26 -17.55
N THR A 377 53.51 0.71 -18.23
CA THR A 377 54.05 0.07 -19.42
C THR A 377 54.91 -1.14 -19.07
N ARG A 378 55.28 -1.91 -20.10
CA ARG A 378 56.10 -3.13 -19.98
C ARG A 378 57.48 -2.90 -19.34
N ASP A 379 58.05 -1.71 -19.50
CA ASP A 379 59.31 -1.28 -18.88
C ASP A 379 59.11 -0.69 -17.46
N GLY A 380 57.88 -0.67 -16.95
CA GLY A 380 57.54 -0.20 -15.62
C GLY A 380 57.34 1.30 -15.50
N LYS A 381 57.22 2.02 -16.63
CA LYS A 381 56.92 3.46 -16.64
C LYS A 381 55.46 3.69 -16.29
N GLU A 382 55.22 4.57 -15.33
CA GLU A 382 53.89 5.04 -14.95
C GLU A 382 53.31 5.90 -16.08
N LEU A 383 52.13 5.54 -16.59
CA LEU A 383 51.43 6.28 -17.65
C LEU A 383 50.52 7.37 -17.08
N CYS A 384 50.01 7.15 -15.87
CA CYS A 384 49.17 8.10 -15.14
C CYS A 384 49.55 8.10 -13.65
N LYS A 385 49.06 9.09 -12.91
CA LYS A 385 49.27 9.17 -11.46
C LYS A 385 48.49 8.07 -10.75
N PHE A 386 48.98 7.64 -9.60
CA PHE A 386 48.25 6.77 -8.67
C PHE A 386 47.13 7.57 -7.98
N GLU A 387 46.03 7.79 -8.69
CA GLU A 387 44.88 8.56 -8.20
C GLU A 387 43.52 7.84 -8.35
N TYR A 388 43.47 6.81 -9.20
CA TYR A 388 42.25 6.03 -9.41
C TYR A 388 41.98 5.10 -8.23
N GLU A 389 40.74 5.05 -7.76
CA GLU A 389 40.27 4.08 -6.76
C GLU A 389 40.08 2.69 -7.36
N GLN A 390 39.79 2.63 -8.67
CA GLN A 390 39.57 1.38 -9.41
C GLN A 390 39.82 1.62 -10.90
N ILE A 391 40.39 0.62 -11.58
CA ILE A 391 40.51 0.60 -13.04
C ILE A 391 40.00 -0.76 -13.53
N GLY A 392 39.08 -0.76 -14.49
CA GLY A 392 38.51 -1.93 -15.15
C GLY A 392 39.36 -2.44 -16.31
N ARG A 393 38.82 -3.45 -17.01
CA ARG A 393 39.53 -4.10 -18.12
C ARG A 393 39.51 -3.23 -19.35
N LEU A 394 40.54 -3.36 -20.18
CA LEU A 394 40.54 -2.72 -21.50
C LEU A 394 39.53 -3.46 -22.39
N ALA A 395 38.54 -2.73 -22.87
CA ALA A 395 37.58 -3.23 -23.84
C ALA A 395 37.17 -2.10 -24.78
N ASP A 396 37.12 -2.39 -26.08
CA ASP A 396 36.84 -1.40 -27.14
C ASP A 396 37.67 -0.10 -27.04
N GLY A 397 38.91 -0.21 -26.55
CA GLY A 397 39.85 0.91 -26.42
C GLY A 397 39.70 1.78 -25.17
N LEU A 398 38.72 1.50 -24.30
CA LEU A 398 38.50 2.23 -23.06
C LEU A 398 38.51 1.29 -21.84
N ARG A 399 38.79 1.86 -20.67
CA ARG A 399 38.71 1.19 -19.36
C ARG A 399 37.76 1.96 -18.48
N SER A 400 36.87 1.28 -17.75
CA SER A 400 36.14 1.93 -16.67
C SER A 400 37.14 2.38 -15.60
N ALA A 401 36.96 3.58 -15.04
CA ALA A 401 37.88 4.10 -14.03
C ALA A 401 37.12 4.88 -12.98
N LYS A 402 37.40 4.60 -11.70
CA LYS A 402 36.77 5.26 -10.57
C LYS A 402 37.73 6.25 -9.94
N ILE A 403 37.27 7.47 -9.74
CA ILE A 403 37.99 8.54 -9.05
C ILE A 403 36.98 9.37 -8.28
N ASP A 404 37.32 9.74 -7.04
CA ASP A 404 36.47 10.49 -6.11
C ASP A 404 35.04 9.91 -6.01
N GLY A 405 34.95 8.60 -5.79
CA GLY A 405 33.66 7.92 -5.62
C GLY A 405 32.85 7.69 -6.89
N SER A 406 33.24 8.25 -8.04
CA SER A 406 32.47 8.19 -9.30
C SER A 406 33.24 7.48 -10.42
N PHE A 407 32.53 6.78 -11.28
CA PHE A 407 33.05 6.11 -12.46
C PHE A 407 32.99 7.02 -13.70
N GLY A 408 34.09 7.02 -14.45
CA GLY A 408 34.23 7.51 -15.81
C GLY A 408 34.96 6.47 -16.64
N TYR A 409 35.57 6.90 -17.75
CA TYR A 409 36.36 6.02 -18.62
C TYR A 409 37.66 6.68 -19.02
N ILE A 410 38.74 5.89 -19.01
CA ILE A 410 40.09 6.28 -19.43
C ILE A 410 40.50 5.50 -20.67
N ASP A 411 41.41 6.07 -21.46
CA ASP A 411 42.10 5.33 -22.53
C ASP A 411 43.20 4.41 -21.96
N ASN A 412 43.90 3.70 -22.85
CA ASN A 412 45.00 2.80 -22.46
C ASN A 412 46.25 3.54 -21.93
N PHE A 413 46.27 4.87 -21.96
CA PHE A 413 47.33 5.71 -21.40
C PHE A 413 46.93 6.34 -20.06
N GLY A 414 45.70 6.09 -19.61
CA GLY A 414 45.18 6.66 -18.37
C GLY A 414 44.65 8.09 -18.53
N ASN A 415 44.43 8.56 -19.76
CA ASN A 415 43.77 9.84 -19.98
C ASN A 415 42.26 9.67 -19.86
N LEU A 416 41.63 10.57 -19.13
CA LEU A 416 40.18 10.59 -18.95
C LEU A 416 39.45 10.98 -20.24
N ILE A 417 38.69 10.04 -20.80
CA ILE A 417 37.88 10.22 -22.03
C ILE A 417 36.44 10.59 -21.68
N ILE A 418 35.83 9.86 -20.75
CA ILE A 418 34.49 10.15 -20.23
C ILE A 418 34.65 10.54 -18.78
N LYS A 419 34.24 11.76 -18.43
CA LYS A 419 34.42 12.29 -17.08
C LYS A 419 33.69 11.43 -16.03
N PRO A 420 34.22 11.32 -14.80
CA PRO A 420 33.60 10.56 -13.74
C PRO A 420 32.26 11.20 -13.37
N GLN A 421 31.18 10.47 -13.64
CA GLN A 421 29.82 10.95 -13.40
C GLN A 421 28.84 9.82 -13.10
N TYR A 422 29.28 8.56 -13.19
CA TYR A 422 28.42 7.42 -12.96
C TYR A 422 28.66 6.86 -11.57
N LYS A 423 27.62 6.42 -10.86
CA LYS A 423 27.79 5.71 -9.59
C LYS A 423 28.49 4.37 -9.81
N TRP A 424 28.32 3.83 -11.02
CA TRP A 424 28.79 2.52 -11.40
C TRP A 424 28.89 2.44 -12.93
N ALA A 425 29.90 1.71 -13.43
CA ALA A 425 30.14 1.50 -14.86
C ALA A 425 30.69 0.09 -15.09
N ASN A 426 30.21 -0.57 -16.15
CA ASN A 426 30.83 -1.77 -16.71
C ASN A 426 31.88 -1.38 -17.77
N ASP A 427 32.75 -2.32 -18.11
CA ASP A 427 33.63 -2.17 -19.27
C ASP A 427 32.82 -2.16 -20.57
N PHE A 428 33.36 -1.54 -21.62
CA PHE A 428 32.72 -1.51 -22.94
C PHE A 428 32.58 -2.91 -23.53
N SER A 429 31.51 -3.14 -24.27
CA SER A 429 31.31 -4.35 -25.06
C SER A 429 30.57 -4.00 -26.35
N GLU A 430 31.19 -4.30 -27.48
CA GLU A 430 30.69 -3.98 -28.82
C GLU A 430 30.40 -2.48 -29.04
N GLY A 431 31.25 -1.62 -28.50
CA GLY A 431 31.19 -0.16 -28.62
C GLY A 431 30.20 0.51 -27.66
N ILE A 432 29.59 -0.24 -26.75
CA ILE A 432 28.59 0.26 -25.79
C ILE A 432 28.95 -0.20 -24.37
N ALA A 433 28.77 0.67 -23.39
CA ALA A 433 28.94 0.32 -21.98
C ALA A 433 27.65 0.52 -21.17
N LEU A 434 27.43 -0.34 -20.19
CA LEU A 434 26.32 -0.22 -19.24
C LEU A 434 26.78 0.60 -18.04
N VAL A 435 26.05 1.67 -17.74
CA VAL A 435 26.34 2.58 -16.61
C VAL A 435 25.12 2.77 -15.74
N ARG A 436 25.36 3.16 -14.49
CA ARG A 436 24.31 3.57 -13.56
C ARG A 436 24.50 5.03 -13.23
N GLU A 437 23.42 5.79 -13.34
CA GLU A 437 23.45 7.22 -12.99
C GLU A 437 23.96 7.40 -11.56
N GLY A 438 24.96 8.24 -11.41
CA GLY A 438 25.40 8.77 -10.13
C GLY A 438 25.26 10.28 -10.20
N SER A 439 24.90 10.91 -9.09
CA SER A 439 25.25 12.31 -8.92
C SER A 439 26.75 12.37 -8.67
N SER A 440 27.54 12.93 -9.60
CA SER A 440 28.93 13.28 -9.30
C SER A 440 28.92 14.33 -8.18
N LYS A 441 29.28 13.94 -6.96
CA LYS A 441 29.29 14.89 -5.85
C LYS A 441 30.63 15.59 -5.80
N SER A 442 30.64 16.88 -6.17
CA SER A 442 31.76 17.77 -5.89
C SER A 442 32.04 17.83 -4.38
N ARG A 443 33.23 18.29 -3.97
CA ARG A 443 33.55 18.53 -2.54
C ARG A 443 32.54 19.44 -1.83
N ASN A 444 31.91 20.35 -2.59
CA ASN A 444 30.81 21.17 -2.11
C ASN A 444 29.50 20.38 -1.98
N ALA A 445 29.23 19.43 -2.87
CA ALA A 445 28.09 18.51 -2.77
C ALA A 445 28.26 17.52 -1.59
N GLU A 446 29.48 17.09 -1.29
CA GLU A 446 29.78 16.27 -0.10
C GLU A 446 29.59 17.07 1.20
N ARG A 447 29.99 18.34 1.21
CA ARG A 447 29.72 19.28 2.31
C ARG A 447 28.23 19.58 2.45
N ALA A 448 27.51 19.75 1.33
CA ALA A 448 26.06 19.89 1.28
C ALA A 448 25.35 18.65 1.83
N GLU A 449 25.80 17.44 1.50
CA GLU A 449 25.25 16.21 2.05
C GLU A 449 25.54 16.02 3.53
N THR A 450 26.72 16.45 3.99
CA THR A 450 27.04 16.43 5.42
C THR A 450 26.09 17.37 6.18
N LEU A 451 25.82 18.56 5.64
CA LEU A 451 24.83 19.48 6.19
C LEU A 451 23.42 18.87 6.21
N LEU A 452 22.99 18.21 5.13
CA LEU A 452 21.69 17.52 5.06
C LEU A 452 21.60 16.29 5.98
N LYS A 453 22.68 15.53 6.18
CA LYS A 453 22.69 14.38 7.11
C LYS A 453 22.55 14.81 8.57
N HIS A 454 23.06 15.99 8.92
CA HIS A 454 22.94 16.56 10.25
C HIS A 454 21.68 17.41 10.44
N SER A 455 20.96 17.76 9.37
CA SER A 455 19.62 18.34 9.44
C SER A 455 18.57 17.30 9.06
N VAL A 456 17.87 16.74 10.04
CA VAL A 456 16.63 16.02 9.73
C VAL A 456 15.57 17.09 9.46
N PRO A 457 14.96 17.17 8.25
CA PRO A 457 13.82 18.06 8.03
C PRO A 457 12.79 17.71 9.09
N SER A 458 12.54 18.63 10.01
CA SER A 458 11.69 18.31 11.14
C SER A 458 10.28 18.08 10.60
N LEU A 459 9.70 16.91 10.89
CA LEU A 459 8.26 16.66 10.68
C LEU A 459 7.39 17.43 11.70
N VAL A 460 7.99 18.42 12.37
CA VAL A 460 7.44 19.17 13.49
C VAL A 460 6.86 20.47 12.95
N ASN A 461 5.62 20.77 13.32
CA ASN A 461 4.96 22.05 12.97
C ASN A 461 5.49 23.24 13.81
N ASP A 462 6.77 23.24 14.16
CA ASP A 462 7.40 24.34 14.90
C ASP A 462 8.06 25.31 13.91
N PRO A 463 7.54 26.54 13.75
CA PRO A 463 8.08 27.53 12.82
C PRO A 463 9.58 27.83 13.05
N ALA A 464 10.06 27.79 14.29
CA ALA A 464 11.46 28.10 14.59
C ALA A 464 12.42 27.00 14.12
N LEU A 465 11.99 25.73 14.20
CA LEU A 465 12.72 24.59 13.66
C LEU A 465 12.65 24.57 12.12
N ILE A 466 11.49 24.88 11.54
CA ILE A 466 11.33 24.99 10.09
C ILE A 466 12.23 26.09 9.51
N GLU A 467 12.33 27.26 10.16
CA GLU A 467 13.24 28.33 9.74
C GLU A 467 14.71 27.92 9.83
N LYS A 468 15.08 27.14 10.85
CA LYS A 468 16.43 26.58 10.98
C LYS A 468 16.74 25.59 9.84
N ASP A 469 15.79 24.73 9.47
CA ASP A 469 15.95 23.77 8.38
C ASP A 469 16.00 24.48 7.01
N ILE A 470 15.23 25.56 6.83
CA ILE A 470 15.34 26.44 5.65
C ILE A 470 16.74 27.07 5.59
N ALA A 471 17.29 27.53 6.71
CA ALA A 471 18.64 28.09 6.74
C ALA A 471 19.72 27.05 6.38
N VAL A 472 19.54 25.78 6.77
CA VAL A 472 20.43 24.70 6.32
C VAL A 472 20.28 24.46 4.82
N ALA A 473 19.05 24.40 4.32
CA ALA A 473 18.81 24.25 2.89
C ALA A 473 19.39 25.43 2.08
N ASP A 474 19.32 26.66 2.59
CA ASP A 474 19.95 27.83 1.99
C ASP A 474 21.47 27.69 1.91
N GLN A 475 22.11 27.22 2.98
CA GLN A 475 23.56 26.94 2.99
C GLN A 475 23.93 25.86 1.96
N VAL A 476 23.10 24.82 1.83
CA VAL A 476 23.30 23.76 0.84
C VAL A 476 23.16 24.30 -0.58
N ILE A 477 22.15 25.13 -0.85
CA ILE A 477 21.91 25.73 -2.17
C ILE A 477 23.03 26.73 -2.53
N VAL A 478 23.62 27.42 -1.56
CA VAL A 478 24.81 28.26 -1.79
C VAL A 478 26.02 27.41 -2.20
N LEU A 479 26.20 26.24 -1.59
CA LEU A 479 27.32 25.33 -1.89
C LEU A 479 27.11 24.55 -3.20
N ASP A 480 25.87 24.17 -3.48
CA ASP A 480 25.44 23.40 -4.65
C ASP A 480 24.10 23.95 -5.18
N PRO A 481 24.14 24.97 -6.08
CA PRO A 481 22.94 25.62 -6.60
C PRO A 481 22.02 24.70 -7.43
N GLU A 482 22.54 23.56 -7.89
CA GLU A 482 21.81 22.57 -8.68
C GLU A 482 21.28 21.41 -7.82
N ASN A 483 21.42 21.49 -6.49
CA ASN A 483 20.96 20.48 -5.56
C ASN A 483 19.43 20.40 -5.52
N THR A 484 18.86 19.52 -6.36
CA THR A 484 17.41 19.35 -6.49
C THR A 484 16.74 18.91 -5.19
N GLN A 485 17.44 18.18 -4.31
CA GLN A 485 16.94 17.76 -3.01
C GLN A 485 16.76 18.97 -2.07
N ALA A 486 17.79 19.79 -1.89
CA ALA A 486 17.71 20.97 -1.02
C ALA A 486 16.72 22.01 -1.55
N LEU A 487 16.65 22.22 -2.87
CA LEU A 487 15.64 23.08 -3.49
C LEU A 487 14.22 22.56 -3.22
N ARG A 488 13.98 21.26 -3.37
CA ARG A 488 12.68 20.65 -3.09
C ARG A 488 12.31 20.74 -1.61
N ASP A 489 13.25 20.44 -0.72
CA ASP A 489 13.01 20.45 0.72
C ASP A 489 12.78 21.89 1.21
N ARG A 490 13.54 22.88 0.74
CA ARG A 490 13.28 24.30 1.01
C ARG A 490 11.92 24.74 0.49
N GLY A 491 11.56 24.34 -0.73
CA GLY A 491 10.24 24.61 -1.30
C GLY A 491 9.11 24.03 -0.45
N TYR A 492 9.28 22.79 0.04
CA TYR A 492 8.31 22.12 0.91
C TYR A 492 8.20 22.80 2.29
N LEU A 493 9.33 23.16 2.91
CA LEU A 493 9.36 23.88 4.19
C LEU A 493 8.71 25.26 4.07
N LYS A 494 8.93 25.97 2.95
CA LYS A 494 8.22 27.21 2.63
C LYS A 494 6.71 26.99 2.50
N CYS A 495 6.26 25.89 1.89
CA CYS A 495 4.85 25.50 1.89
C CYS A 495 4.31 25.28 3.30
N CYS A 496 5.09 24.67 4.20
CA CYS A 496 4.70 24.48 5.60
C CYS A 496 4.54 25.82 6.36
N LEU A 497 5.34 26.84 6.01
CA LEU A 497 5.19 28.21 6.52
C LEU A 497 4.10 29.03 5.80
N GLY A 498 3.36 28.43 4.85
CA GLY A 498 2.35 29.12 4.05
C GLY A 498 2.93 30.08 2.99
N GLN A 499 4.24 30.04 2.73
CA GLN A 499 4.92 30.89 1.75
C GLN A 499 4.84 30.29 0.34
N PHE A 500 3.63 30.08 -0.17
CA PHE A 500 3.39 29.34 -1.41
C PHE A 500 3.98 30.02 -2.64
N GLU A 501 3.93 31.35 -2.76
CA GLU A 501 4.55 32.07 -3.88
C GLU A 501 6.06 31.83 -3.96
N LYS A 502 6.77 31.93 -2.82
CA LYS A 502 8.22 31.71 -2.77
C LYS A 502 8.61 30.25 -3.03
N SER A 503 7.71 29.30 -2.75
CA SER A 503 7.94 27.89 -3.07
C SER A 503 7.91 27.60 -4.58
N LEU A 504 7.18 28.41 -5.36
CA LEU A 504 7.07 28.23 -6.81
C LEU A 504 8.43 28.38 -7.51
N ASP A 505 9.28 29.30 -7.05
CA ASP A 505 10.61 29.54 -7.61
C ASP A 505 11.49 28.30 -7.42
N ASP A 506 11.49 27.74 -6.21
CA ASP A 506 12.24 26.53 -5.87
C ASP A 506 11.79 25.32 -6.70
N PHE A 507 10.48 25.05 -6.76
CA PHE A 507 9.99 23.93 -7.55
C PHE A 507 10.14 24.15 -9.06
N SER A 508 10.05 25.39 -9.54
CA SER A 508 10.32 25.71 -10.95
C SER A 508 11.79 25.47 -11.29
N LYS A 509 12.71 25.80 -10.38
CA LYS A 509 14.13 25.49 -10.56
C LYS A 509 14.40 23.98 -10.53
N VAL A 510 13.73 23.22 -9.66
CA VAL A 510 13.78 21.74 -9.69
C VAL A 510 13.32 21.19 -11.03
N ILE A 511 12.25 21.74 -11.61
CA ILE A 511 11.72 21.31 -12.93
C ILE A 511 12.65 21.73 -14.08
N GLU A 512 13.31 22.88 -13.97
CA GLU A 512 14.31 23.33 -14.95
C GLU A 512 15.52 22.37 -14.98
N LEU A 513 16.03 22.00 -13.80
CA LEU A 513 17.17 21.09 -13.65
C LEU A 513 16.80 19.63 -13.96
N CYS A 514 15.58 19.22 -13.62
CA CYS A 514 15.05 17.89 -13.86
C CYS A 514 13.64 17.97 -14.46
N PRO A 515 13.52 18.07 -15.80
CA PRO A 515 12.23 18.20 -16.49
C PRO A 515 11.31 16.98 -16.35
N THR A 516 11.84 15.85 -15.85
CA THR A 516 11.07 14.64 -15.55
C THR A 516 10.71 14.53 -14.06
N SER A 517 11.05 15.51 -13.22
CA SER A 517 10.80 15.46 -11.77
C SER A 517 9.31 15.48 -11.43
N LYS A 518 8.77 14.32 -11.03
CA LYS A 518 7.40 14.20 -10.52
C LYS A 518 7.19 15.08 -9.31
N GLU A 519 8.08 15.04 -8.33
CA GLU A 519 7.98 15.76 -7.06
C GLU A 519 8.01 17.28 -7.31
N GLY A 520 8.82 17.75 -8.27
CA GLY A 520 8.81 19.15 -8.69
C GLY A 520 7.45 19.58 -9.23
N TYR A 521 6.88 18.82 -10.17
CA TYR A 521 5.54 19.11 -10.70
C TYR A 521 4.43 18.95 -9.65
N TYR A 522 4.49 17.91 -8.81
CA TYR A 522 3.49 17.65 -7.78
C TYR A 522 3.46 18.77 -6.74
N TRP A 523 4.62 19.17 -6.20
CA TRP A 523 4.66 20.20 -5.18
C TRP A 523 4.44 21.60 -5.72
N ARG A 524 4.88 21.92 -6.95
CA ARG A 524 4.47 23.16 -7.62
C ARG A 524 2.97 23.20 -7.89
N GLY A 525 2.40 22.08 -8.31
CA GLY A 525 0.96 21.91 -8.44
C GLY A 525 0.23 22.11 -7.12
N HIS A 526 0.78 21.60 -6.01
CA HIS A 526 0.25 21.82 -4.67
C HIS A 526 0.33 23.30 -4.25
N SER A 527 1.45 23.99 -4.50
CA SER A 527 1.54 25.43 -4.25
C SER A 527 0.52 26.20 -5.10
N TYR A 528 0.32 25.84 -6.36
CA TYR A 528 -0.75 26.41 -7.18
C TYR A 528 -2.15 26.10 -6.65
N MET A 529 -2.38 24.93 -6.03
CA MET A 529 -3.66 24.62 -5.37
C MET A 529 -3.94 25.57 -4.19
N GLN A 530 -2.93 25.86 -3.37
CA GLN A 530 -3.06 26.77 -2.23
C GLN A 530 -3.21 28.23 -2.66
N LEU A 531 -2.65 28.60 -3.81
CA LEU A 531 -2.82 29.90 -4.45
C LEU A 531 -4.09 30.00 -5.31
N GLU A 532 -4.99 29.02 -5.22
CA GLU A 532 -6.25 28.93 -5.98
C GLU A 532 -6.08 28.92 -7.52
N LYS A 533 -4.88 28.64 -8.03
CA LYS A 533 -4.55 28.52 -9.47
C LYS A 533 -4.81 27.10 -9.96
N TYR A 534 -6.05 26.64 -9.84
CA TYR A 534 -6.44 25.24 -10.05
C TYR A 534 -6.15 24.68 -11.45
N ALA A 535 -6.23 25.50 -12.50
CA ALA A 535 -5.90 25.08 -13.87
C ALA A 535 -4.40 24.81 -14.06
N SER A 536 -3.55 25.68 -13.50
CA SER A 536 -2.09 25.49 -13.50
C SER A 536 -1.70 24.28 -12.66
N ALA A 537 -2.33 24.11 -11.48
CA ALA A 537 -2.15 22.95 -10.63
C ALA A 537 -2.48 21.64 -11.36
N LEU A 538 -3.64 21.58 -12.02
CA LEU A 538 -4.03 20.43 -12.83
C LEU A 538 -3.04 20.17 -13.97
N GLY A 539 -2.55 21.20 -14.64
CA GLY A 539 -1.54 21.07 -15.69
C GLY A 539 -0.26 20.41 -15.18
N ASP A 540 0.21 20.80 -14.00
CA ASP A 540 1.40 20.19 -13.38
C ASP A 540 1.12 18.79 -12.82
N PHE A 541 -0.04 18.51 -12.23
CA PHE A 541 -0.40 17.13 -11.82
C PHE A 541 -0.52 16.19 -13.03
N LEU A 542 -1.03 16.67 -14.17
CA LEU A 542 -1.06 15.89 -15.41
C LEU A 542 0.34 15.61 -15.95
N LYS A 543 1.30 16.52 -15.77
CA LYS A 543 2.71 16.24 -16.09
C LYS A 543 3.31 15.23 -15.11
N ALA A 544 3.07 15.41 -13.81
CA ALA A 544 3.53 14.47 -12.78
C ALA A 544 3.01 13.04 -13.01
N SER A 545 1.73 12.90 -13.39
CA SER A 545 1.11 11.58 -13.68
C SER A 545 1.63 10.91 -14.95
N ARG A 546 2.23 11.64 -15.88
CA ARG A 546 2.92 11.06 -17.05
C ARG A 546 4.28 10.48 -16.67
N THR A 547 4.95 11.07 -15.67
CA THR A 547 6.22 10.56 -15.14
C THR A 547 5.99 9.31 -14.30
N ASP A 548 5.01 9.32 -13.39
CA ASP A 548 4.70 8.18 -12.50
C ASP A 548 3.19 7.90 -12.45
N PRO A 549 2.70 7.02 -13.33
CA PRO A 549 1.28 6.65 -13.37
C PRO A 549 0.82 5.78 -12.20
N ARG A 550 1.71 5.39 -11.27
CA ARG A 550 1.37 4.54 -10.13
C ARG A 550 1.32 5.30 -8.80
N ASP A 551 1.49 6.62 -8.79
CA ASP A 551 1.32 7.38 -7.55
C ASP A 551 -0.14 7.84 -7.38
N PRO A 552 -0.90 7.26 -6.42
CA PRO A 552 -2.29 7.61 -6.22
C PRO A 552 -2.49 9.06 -5.71
N ARG A 553 -1.47 9.68 -5.09
CA ARG A 553 -1.52 11.07 -4.60
C ARG A 553 -1.71 12.07 -5.75
N ILE A 554 -1.11 11.82 -6.91
CA ILE A 554 -1.20 12.72 -8.06
C ILE A 554 -2.63 12.72 -8.61
N TYR A 555 -3.22 11.53 -8.74
CA TYR A 555 -4.59 11.37 -9.22
C TYR A 555 -5.61 11.93 -8.23
N ALA A 556 -5.36 11.78 -6.93
CA ALA A 556 -6.16 12.40 -5.88
C ALA A 556 -6.06 13.93 -5.92
N ALA A 557 -4.85 14.50 -6.01
CA ALA A 557 -4.64 15.94 -6.11
C ALA A 557 -5.25 16.51 -7.41
N SER A 558 -5.14 15.78 -8.53
CA SER A 558 -5.83 16.09 -9.78
C SER A 558 -7.34 16.07 -9.61
N ALA A 559 -7.89 15.08 -8.91
CA ALA A 559 -9.32 15.00 -8.63
C ALA A 559 -9.80 16.22 -7.84
N VAL A 560 -9.05 16.63 -6.81
CA VAL A 560 -9.35 17.84 -6.03
C VAL A 560 -9.25 19.11 -6.89
N ALA A 561 -8.21 19.25 -7.71
CA ALA A 561 -8.06 20.39 -8.63
C ALA A 561 -9.21 20.48 -9.63
N VAL A 562 -9.59 19.35 -10.24
CA VAL A 562 -10.71 19.25 -11.19
C VAL A 562 -12.05 19.52 -10.50
N LEU A 563 -12.20 19.09 -9.24
CA LEU A 563 -13.38 19.37 -8.44
C LEU A 563 -13.52 20.87 -8.11
N LYS A 564 -12.40 21.55 -7.85
CA LYS A 564 -12.35 23.01 -7.65
C LYS A 564 -12.63 23.79 -8.95
N LEU A 565 -12.39 23.18 -10.10
CA LEU A 565 -12.79 23.68 -11.43
C LEU A 565 -14.24 23.33 -11.81
N ASP A 566 -15.03 22.83 -10.86
CA ASP A 566 -16.44 22.46 -11.00
C ASP A 566 -16.72 21.40 -12.11
N LYS A 567 -15.82 20.40 -12.22
CA LYS A 567 -15.94 19.30 -13.18
C LYS A 567 -16.00 17.94 -12.48
N PRO A 568 -17.08 17.64 -11.74
CA PRO A 568 -17.14 16.49 -10.84
C PRO A 568 -17.04 15.12 -11.55
N ASP A 569 -17.51 14.98 -12.80
CA ASP A 569 -17.36 13.74 -13.57
C ASP A 569 -15.90 13.41 -13.92
N ALA A 570 -15.11 14.45 -14.24
CA ALA A 570 -13.69 14.30 -14.52
C ALA A 570 -12.90 14.05 -13.21
N ALA A 571 -13.32 14.66 -12.11
CA ALA A 571 -12.77 14.40 -10.78
C ALA A 571 -13.02 12.94 -10.36
N LEU A 572 -14.22 12.41 -10.64
CA LEU A 572 -14.58 11.02 -10.34
C LEU A 572 -13.70 10.03 -11.11
N LYS A 573 -13.40 10.31 -12.38
CA LYS A 573 -12.46 9.50 -13.17
C LYS A 573 -11.06 9.50 -12.56
N ALA A 574 -10.56 10.69 -12.17
CA ALA A 574 -9.25 10.83 -11.57
C ALA A 574 -9.15 10.09 -10.22
N ILE A 575 -10.10 10.24 -9.30
CA ILE A 575 -10.03 9.58 -8.00
C ILE A 575 -10.22 8.05 -8.10
N ASN A 576 -11.00 7.58 -9.08
CA ASN A 576 -11.10 6.14 -9.36
C ASN A 576 -9.79 5.56 -9.86
N ALA A 577 -8.98 6.34 -10.59
CA ALA A 577 -7.63 5.94 -10.96
C ALA A 577 -6.73 5.80 -9.71
N ALA A 578 -6.80 6.74 -8.77
CA ALA A 578 -6.09 6.63 -7.48
C ALA A 578 -6.48 5.36 -6.70
N ILE A 579 -7.78 5.10 -6.56
CA ILE A 579 -8.32 3.96 -5.80
C ILE A 579 -8.01 2.62 -6.47
N LYS A 580 -7.93 2.60 -7.82
CA LYS A 580 -7.52 1.40 -8.57
C LYS A 580 -6.07 1.02 -8.30
N ILE A 581 -5.21 2.00 -8.00
CA ILE A 581 -3.80 1.77 -7.67
C ILE A 581 -3.67 1.34 -6.22
N VAL A 582 -4.19 2.14 -5.27
CA VAL A 582 -4.20 1.83 -3.84
C VAL A 582 -5.60 2.08 -3.29
N SER A 583 -6.19 1.04 -2.71
CA SER A 583 -7.48 1.14 -2.02
C SER A 583 -7.32 1.76 -0.63
N ASP A 584 -6.90 3.02 -0.58
CA ASP A 584 -6.73 3.80 0.66
C ASP A 584 -8.05 4.50 1.05
N PRO A 585 -8.44 4.44 2.34
CA PRO A 585 -9.50 5.27 2.95
C PRO A 585 -9.51 6.74 2.57
N TYR A 586 -8.34 7.37 2.52
CA TYR A 586 -8.18 8.78 2.20
C TYR A 586 -8.74 9.10 0.80
N TYR A 587 -8.45 8.26 -0.20
CA TYR A 587 -8.95 8.43 -1.56
C TYR A 587 -10.44 8.11 -1.68
N LYS A 588 -10.93 7.14 -0.90
CA LYS A 588 -12.37 6.84 -0.80
C LYS A 588 -13.14 8.03 -0.21
N ASN A 589 -12.58 8.73 0.79
CA ASN A 589 -13.18 9.94 1.32
C ASN A 589 -13.26 11.06 0.27
N ILE A 590 -12.19 11.29 -0.50
CA ILE A 590 -12.22 12.25 -1.62
C ILE A 590 -13.26 11.84 -2.68
N ARG A 591 -13.38 10.54 -2.97
CA ARG A 591 -14.39 10.03 -3.89
C ARG A 591 -15.81 10.19 -3.33
N ALA A 592 -16.00 10.05 -2.03
CA ALA A 592 -17.25 10.34 -1.37
C ALA A 592 -17.64 11.82 -1.51
N ASP A 593 -16.69 12.75 -1.35
CA ASP A 593 -16.94 14.18 -1.57
C ASP A 593 -17.30 14.49 -3.03
N ILE A 594 -16.70 13.77 -3.99
CA ILE A 594 -17.05 13.86 -5.41
C ILE A 594 -18.43 13.26 -5.68
N TYR A 595 -18.76 12.13 -5.04
CA TYR A 595 -20.09 11.54 -5.12
C TYR A 595 -21.16 12.45 -4.52
N ASP A 596 -20.88 13.16 -3.42
CA ASP A 596 -21.78 14.19 -2.87
C ASP A 596 -22.04 15.29 -3.92
N ARG A 597 -21.00 15.76 -4.64
CA ARG A 597 -21.17 16.75 -5.73
C ARG A 597 -21.90 16.21 -6.96
N LEU A 598 -21.86 14.90 -7.20
CA LEU A 598 -22.56 14.24 -8.30
C LEU A 598 -24.00 13.81 -7.94
N GLY A 599 -24.46 14.06 -6.71
CA GLY A 599 -25.77 13.57 -6.26
C GLY A 599 -25.80 12.03 -6.15
N LYS A 600 -24.76 11.44 -5.54
CA LYS A 600 -24.52 9.98 -5.44
C LYS A 600 -24.26 9.50 -4.00
N PRO A 601 -25.21 9.69 -3.08
CA PRO A 601 -24.99 9.68 -1.63
C PRO A 601 -24.88 8.30 -1.04
N GLU A 602 -25.53 7.30 -1.64
CA GLU A 602 -25.37 5.91 -1.24
C GLU A 602 -23.92 5.45 -1.50
N GLN A 603 -23.33 5.86 -2.62
CA GLN A 603 -21.91 5.59 -2.89
C GLN A 603 -20.98 6.41 -1.99
N ALA A 604 -21.34 7.66 -1.66
CA ALA A 604 -20.58 8.49 -0.72
C ALA A 604 -20.60 7.93 0.72
N LEU A 605 -21.76 7.50 1.22
CA LEU A 605 -21.93 6.83 2.51
C LEU A 605 -21.13 5.53 2.56
N LYS A 606 -21.19 4.72 1.50
CA LYS A 606 -20.43 3.47 1.39
C LYS A 606 -18.92 3.70 1.45
N ASP A 607 -18.41 4.75 0.79
CA ASP A 607 -16.99 5.07 0.81
C ASP A 607 -16.53 5.68 2.15
N ARG A 608 -17.34 6.56 2.78
CA ARG A 608 -17.06 7.12 4.11
C ARG A 608 -17.09 6.07 5.22
N TRP A 609 -17.99 5.09 5.12
CA TRP A 609 -18.07 3.97 6.06
C TRP A 609 -16.83 3.08 6.02
N ASN A 610 -16.33 2.79 4.81
CA ASN A 610 -15.08 2.05 4.62
C ASN A 610 -13.83 2.89 4.96
N GLY A 611 -13.91 4.21 4.85
CA GLY A 611 -12.80 5.13 5.13
C GLY A 611 -12.53 5.36 6.63
N ARG A 612 -13.57 5.39 7.47
CA ARG A 612 -13.43 5.53 8.93
C ARG A 612 -12.76 4.33 9.63
N LEU A 613 -12.66 3.18 8.96
CA LEU A 613 -11.99 1.99 9.48
C LEU A 613 -10.46 2.01 9.34
N ALA A 614 -9.88 2.89 8.50
CA ALA A 614 -8.44 2.80 8.20
C ALA A 614 -7.70 4.16 8.08
N SER A 615 -8.27 5.27 8.58
CA SER A 615 -7.57 6.56 8.73
C SER A 615 -6.85 6.69 10.08
N ASN A 616 -5.88 5.81 10.37
CA ASN A 616 -4.92 6.01 11.46
C ASN A 616 -3.49 5.82 10.91
N PRO A 617 -2.59 6.81 10.98
CA PRO A 617 -1.32 6.80 10.24
C PRO A 617 -0.20 6.13 11.05
N PHE A 618 -0.24 4.81 11.22
CA PHE A 618 0.92 3.95 11.52
C PHE A 618 0.62 2.55 10.97
N PRO A 619 1.61 1.80 10.43
CA PRO A 619 1.38 0.45 9.94
C PRO A 619 1.16 -0.46 11.15
N TRP A 620 -0.08 -0.64 11.57
CA TRP A 620 -0.37 -1.65 12.56
C TRP A 620 -0.41 -3.02 11.87
N PRO A 621 0.41 -4.00 12.32
CA PRO A 621 0.21 -5.38 11.92
C PRO A 621 -1.19 -5.78 12.37
N ALA A 622 -1.92 -6.48 11.50
CA ALA A 622 -3.22 -7.13 11.76
C ALA A 622 -3.77 -6.91 13.19
N TRP A 623 -4.65 -5.91 13.37
CA TRP A 623 -5.32 -5.74 14.66
C TRP A 623 -6.37 -6.81 14.87
N PRO A 624 -6.60 -7.18 16.14
CA PRO A 624 -6.91 -8.54 16.48
C PRO A 624 -8.36 -8.91 16.23
N GLU A 625 -8.57 -10.14 15.79
CA GLU A 625 -9.90 -10.72 15.54
C GLU A 625 -10.69 -10.95 16.86
N SER A 626 -10.12 -10.64 18.03
CA SER A 626 -10.66 -10.99 19.35
C SER A 626 -10.61 -9.86 20.39
N LEU A 627 -11.62 -9.82 21.29
CA LEU A 627 -11.68 -8.91 22.44
C LEU A 627 -10.45 -9.06 23.37
N SER A 628 -9.91 -10.27 23.52
CA SER A 628 -8.79 -10.56 24.43
C SER A 628 -7.49 -9.86 24.06
N ASP A 629 -7.23 -9.70 22.77
CA ASP A 629 -6.01 -9.04 22.30
C ASP A 629 -6.10 -7.52 22.48
N LEU A 630 -7.29 -6.94 22.29
CA LEU A 630 -7.53 -5.52 22.55
C LEU A 630 -7.48 -5.19 24.05
N GLU A 631 -7.95 -6.10 24.91
CA GLU A 631 -7.76 -6.00 26.36
C GLU A 631 -6.27 -6.08 26.74
N ALA A 632 -5.50 -6.97 26.12
CA ALA A 632 -4.06 -7.06 26.35
C ALA A 632 -3.31 -5.79 25.92
N GLU A 633 -3.68 -5.20 24.79
CA GLU A 633 -3.07 -3.97 24.28
C GLU A 633 -3.45 -2.76 25.15
N THR A 634 -4.71 -2.66 25.58
CA THR A 634 -5.16 -1.63 26.52
C THR A 634 -4.38 -1.70 27.84
N ARG A 635 -4.10 -2.91 28.36
CA ARG A 635 -3.26 -3.10 29.56
C ARG A 635 -1.81 -2.65 29.38
N LYS A 636 -1.24 -2.78 28.18
CA LYS A 636 0.12 -2.27 27.91
C LYS A 636 0.15 -0.75 27.94
N LYS A 637 -0.82 -0.10 27.30
CA LYS A 637 -0.96 1.37 27.29
C LYS A 637 -1.24 1.92 28.69
N GLU A 638 -2.02 1.19 29.49
CA GLU A 638 -2.28 1.50 30.89
C GLU A 638 -0.99 1.52 31.72
N LYS A 639 -0.14 0.50 31.56
CA LYS A 639 1.19 0.47 32.20
C LYS A 639 2.08 1.63 31.77
N ALA A 640 2.04 2.02 30.49
CA ALA A 640 2.83 3.14 29.98
C ALA A 640 2.37 4.48 30.55
N TYR A 641 1.06 4.71 30.64
CA TYR A 641 0.47 5.88 31.28
C TYR A 641 0.80 5.95 32.79
N GLU A 642 0.63 4.85 33.53
CA GLU A 642 0.95 4.81 34.97
C GLU A 642 2.44 5.02 35.24
N ALA A 643 3.32 4.57 34.34
CA ALA A 643 4.76 4.81 34.44
C ALA A 643 5.14 6.29 34.26
N LEU A 644 4.27 7.12 33.67
CA LEU A 644 4.48 8.55 33.45
C LEU A 644 3.74 9.41 34.46
N LYS A 645 2.73 8.87 35.13
CA LYS A 645 1.95 9.57 36.15
C LYS A 645 2.84 10.01 37.31
N GLY A 646 2.77 11.30 37.66
CA GLY A 646 3.60 11.89 38.73
C GLY A 646 5.04 12.23 38.33
N LYS A 647 5.46 12.04 37.07
CA LYS A 647 6.75 12.50 36.55
C LYS A 647 6.65 13.90 35.95
N ASP A 648 7.76 14.65 35.93
CA ASP A 648 7.83 16.03 35.42
C ASP A 648 7.58 16.19 33.91
N ASN A 649 7.47 15.10 33.15
CA ASN A 649 7.25 15.14 31.71
C ASN A 649 5.76 15.21 31.35
N LYS A 650 5.18 16.41 31.47
CA LYS A 650 3.75 16.68 31.22
C LYS A 650 3.31 16.38 29.78
N GLU A 651 4.17 16.58 28.79
CA GLU A 651 3.82 16.31 27.39
C GLU A 651 3.73 14.80 27.08
N ALA A 652 4.67 14.02 27.64
CA ALA A 652 4.62 12.56 27.53
C ALA A 652 3.41 11.98 28.27
N LEU A 653 3.08 12.54 29.44
CA LEU A 653 1.88 12.18 30.19
C LEU A 653 0.60 12.45 29.39
N ALA A 654 0.49 13.63 28.76
CA ALA A 654 -0.65 13.97 27.94
C ALA A 654 -0.81 13.07 26.72
N PHE A 655 0.30 12.70 26.08
CA PHE A 655 0.29 11.76 24.96
C PHE A 655 -0.16 10.37 25.40
N ALA A 656 0.41 9.84 26.48
CA ALA A 656 0.05 8.51 27.00
C ALA A 656 -1.41 8.46 27.50
N ALA A 657 -1.91 9.54 28.12
CA ALA A 657 -3.30 9.66 28.52
C ALA A 657 -4.26 9.66 27.32
N THR A 658 -3.91 10.37 26.24
CA THR A 658 -4.70 10.40 25.00
C THR A 658 -4.72 9.02 24.32
N ASP A 659 -3.57 8.37 24.19
CA ASP A 659 -3.45 7.06 23.56
C ASP A 659 -4.19 5.95 24.34
N LEU A 660 -4.19 6.04 25.67
CA LEU A 660 -4.98 5.16 26.53
C LEU A 660 -6.49 5.42 26.39
N ALA A 661 -6.92 6.69 26.31
CA ALA A 661 -8.32 7.04 26.12
C ALA A 661 -8.88 6.49 24.79
N ASP A 662 -8.09 6.57 23.72
CA ASP A 662 -8.48 6.05 22.40
C ASP A 662 -8.57 4.51 22.39
N ALA A 663 -7.65 3.83 23.08
CA ALA A 663 -7.73 2.37 23.27
C ALA A 663 -8.96 1.94 24.07
N ILE A 664 -9.31 2.69 25.12
CA ILE A 664 -10.52 2.46 25.92
C ILE A 664 -11.79 2.68 25.09
N ASP A 665 -11.83 3.72 24.23
CA ASP A 665 -12.96 3.95 23.33
C ASP A 665 -13.13 2.83 22.29
N ALA A 666 -12.02 2.25 21.81
CA ALA A 666 -12.05 1.09 20.93
C ALA A 666 -12.58 -0.16 21.66
N LEU A 667 -12.07 -0.42 22.87
CA LEU A 667 -12.49 -1.53 23.73
C LEU A 667 -13.99 -1.45 24.03
N ARG A 668 -14.48 -0.24 24.33
CA ARG A 668 -15.89 0.04 24.57
C ARG A 668 -16.78 -0.32 23.38
N ARG A 669 -16.38 0.05 22.15
CA ARG A 669 -17.16 -0.25 20.92
C ARG A 669 -17.31 -1.76 20.72
N LEU A 670 -16.26 -2.53 21.00
CA LEU A 670 -16.28 -3.99 20.92
C LEU A 670 -17.11 -4.61 22.05
N LYS A 671 -16.97 -4.15 23.29
CA LYS A 671 -17.80 -4.62 24.42
C LYS A 671 -19.30 -4.28 24.26
N ALA A 672 -19.61 -3.16 23.62
CA ALA A 672 -20.99 -2.81 23.26
C ALA A 672 -21.59 -3.82 22.26
N ARG A 673 -20.77 -4.40 21.37
CA ARG A 673 -21.18 -5.46 20.45
C ARG A 673 -21.47 -6.79 21.15
N GLU A 674 -20.79 -7.07 22.26
CA GLU A 674 -21.03 -8.25 23.11
C GLU A 674 -22.19 -8.06 24.12
N LYS A 675 -22.93 -6.95 24.05
CA LYS A 675 -24.06 -6.62 24.94
C LYS A 675 -23.71 -6.54 26.43
N LYS A 676 -22.45 -6.31 26.80
CA LYS A 676 -22.02 -6.10 28.20
C LYS A 676 -22.26 -4.66 28.67
N MET A 677 -23.54 -4.27 28.74
CA MET A 677 -23.96 -2.86 28.92
C MET A 677 -23.50 -2.22 30.24
N LEU A 678 -23.35 -3.00 31.32
CA LEU A 678 -22.92 -2.52 32.64
C LEU A 678 -21.44 -2.05 32.68
N GLU A 679 -20.58 -2.57 31.81
CA GLU A 679 -19.15 -2.21 31.78
C GLU A 679 -18.87 -0.94 30.94
N LEU A 680 -19.86 -0.46 30.18
CA LEU A 680 -19.67 0.63 29.21
C LEU A 680 -19.57 1.99 29.89
N GLU A 681 -20.36 2.24 30.93
CA GLU A 681 -20.38 3.52 31.65
C GLU A 681 -19.03 3.84 32.30
N ASP A 682 -18.40 2.83 32.93
CA ASP A 682 -17.07 2.97 33.53
C ASP A 682 -16.01 3.28 32.48
N LEU A 683 -16.07 2.64 31.31
CA LEU A 683 -15.16 2.92 30.20
C LEU A 683 -15.36 4.34 29.64
N TYR A 684 -16.60 4.81 29.53
CA TYR A 684 -16.90 6.20 29.15
C TYR A 684 -16.30 7.20 30.14
N LYS A 685 -16.55 7.02 31.44
CA LYS A 685 -16.03 7.91 32.49
C LYS A 685 -14.51 7.90 32.53
N ARG A 686 -13.90 6.72 32.40
CA ARG A 686 -12.44 6.56 32.38
C ARG A 686 -11.79 7.28 31.20
N SER A 687 -12.36 7.10 30.01
CA SER A 687 -11.94 7.78 28.78
C SER A 687 -12.04 9.31 28.91
N LEU A 688 -13.13 9.82 29.51
CA LEU A 688 -13.31 11.25 29.78
C LEU A 688 -12.28 11.82 30.76
N ASN A 689 -12.00 11.09 31.86
CA ASN A 689 -11.03 11.53 32.85
C ASN A 689 -9.62 11.62 32.27
N LEU A 690 -9.20 10.64 31.46
CA LEU A 690 -7.89 10.66 30.81
C LEU A 690 -7.73 11.85 29.85
N ARG A 691 -8.79 12.22 29.12
CA ARG A 691 -8.77 13.41 28.26
C ARG A 691 -8.72 14.72 29.05
N GLN A 692 -9.37 14.77 30.22
CA GLN A 692 -9.22 15.92 31.14
C GLN A 692 -7.80 16.00 31.68
N GLU A 693 -7.21 14.90 32.10
CA GLU A 693 -5.83 14.89 32.58
C GLU A 693 -4.81 15.27 31.49
N ALA A 694 -5.05 14.86 30.25
CA ALA A 694 -4.25 15.29 29.10
C ALA A 694 -4.35 16.81 28.87
N LEU A 695 -5.54 17.39 29.03
CA LEU A 695 -5.75 18.84 28.98
C LEU A 695 -5.05 19.56 30.14
N ASP A 696 -5.12 19.02 31.35
CA ASP A 696 -4.48 19.62 32.53
C ASP A 696 -2.95 19.57 32.45
N ALA A 697 -2.40 18.54 31.79
CA ALA A 697 -0.97 18.40 31.57
C ALA A 697 -0.45 19.38 30.49
N ILE A 698 -1.21 19.64 29.43
CA ILE A 698 -0.83 20.57 28.34
C ILE A 698 -1.26 22.00 28.72
N GLY A 699 -0.37 22.75 29.35
CA GLY A 699 -0.59 24.16 29.65
C GLY A 699 -0.83 25.03 28.40
N SER A 700 -1.62 26.10 28.54
CA SER A 700 -2.09 26.98 27.45
C SER A 700 -1.07 27.99 26.91
N SER A 701 0.17 28.00 27.42
CA SER A 701 1.12 29.09 27.22
C SER A 701 1.89 29.07 25.88
N SER A 702 1.82 28.01 25.08
CA SER A 702 2.52 27.88 23.78
C SER A 702 1.53 27.78 22.60
N PRO A 703 1.78 28.45 21.45
CA PRO A 703 0.94 28.35 20.24
C PRO A 703 0.77 26.91 19.71
N VAL A 704 1.80 26.07 19.82
CA VAL A 704 1.76 24.64 19.44
C VAL A 704 0.80 23.87 20.35
N ASN A 705 0.75 24.24 21.63
CA ASN A 705 -0.16 23.66 22.61
C ASN A 705 -1.61 24.16 22.42
N GLN A 706 -1.82 25.37 21.91
CA GLN A 706 -3.17 25.87 21.62
C GLN A 706 -3.90 25.00 20.58
N GLY A 707 -3.22 24.58 19.51
CA GLY A 707 -3.80 23.66 18.52
C GLY A 707 -4.18 22.30 19.11
N ARG A 708 -3.28 21.71 19.92
CA ARG A 708 -3.52 20.42 20.59
C ARG A 708 -4.62 20.50 21.65
N VAL A 709 -4.66 21.57 22.43
CA VAL A 709 -5.73 21.85 23.40
C VAL A 709 -7.07 21.98 22.68
N ARG A 710 -7.11 22.63 21.50
CA ARG A 710 -8.31 22.73 20.68
C ARG A 710 -8.82 21.36 20.23
N THR A 711 -7.93 20.49 19.76
CA THR A 711 -8.26 19.11 19.36
C THR A 711 -8.73 18.27 20.55
N LEU A 712 -8.03 18.32 21.69
CA LEU A 712 -8.41 17.57 22.89
C LEU A 712 -9.75 18.02 23.47
N LYS A 713 -10.03 19.34 23.48
CA LYS A 713 -11.37 19.87 23.83
C LYS A 713 -12.44 19.34 22.88
N ALA A 714 -12.16 19.30 21.58
CA ALA A 714 -13.08 18.74 20.58
C ALA A 714 -13.36 17.23 20.79
N ASP A 715 -12.35 16.43 21.12
CA ASP A 715 -12.49 14.97 21.33
C ASP A 715 -13.20 14.65 22.65
N ARG A 716 -12.92 15.44 23.69
CA ARG A 716 -13.63 15.35 24.96
C ARG A 716 -15.10 15.73 24.82
N ALA A 717 -15.42 16.81 24.10
CA ALA A 717 -16.80 17.19 23.77
C ALA A 717 -17.55 16.07 23.05
N ASN A 718 -16.92 15.45 22.04
CA ASN A 718 -17.51 14.31 21.32
C ASN A 718 -17.78 13.11 22.25
N SER A 719 -16.87 12.85 23.19
CA SER A 719 -17.00 11.75 24.17
C SER A 719 -18.15 11.99 25.15
N MET A 720 -18.33 13.24 25.59
CA MET A 720 -19.46 13.64 26.44
C MET A 720 -20.80 13.50 25.71
N ALA A 721 -20.87 13.92 24.43
CA ALA A 721 -22.07 13.75 23.62
C ALA A 721 -22.45 12.28 23.41
N GLN A 722 -21.47 11.39 23.22
CA GLN A 722 -21.72 9.95 23.11
C GLN A 722 -22.23 9.34 24.42
N LEU A 723 -21.63 9.71 25.57
CA LEU A 723 -22.11 9.27 26.87
C LEU A 723 -23.52 9.82 27.16
N SER A 724 -23.80 11.05 26.76
CA SER A 724 -25.14 11.64 26.87
C SER A 724 -26.17 10.86 26.05
N SER A 725 -25.85 10.48 24.81
CA SER A 725 -26.74 9.64 23.99
C SER A 725 -27.07 8.31 24.67
N TRP A 726 -26.08 7.72 25.36
CA TRP A 726 -26.29 6.50 26.16
C TRP A 726 -27.22 6.75 27.35
N TYR A 727 -26.98 7.79 28.16
CA TYR A 727 -27.88 8.14 29.27
C TYR A 727 -29.30 8.47 28.79
N SER A 728 -29.42 9.13 27.63
CA SER A 728 -30.71 9.42 27.00
C SER A 728 -31.45 8.14 26.60
N GLN A 729 -30.75 7.15 26.03
CA GLN A 729 -31.32 5.83 25.72
C GLN A 729 -31.67 5.02 26.97
N ALA A 730 -30.90 5.19 28.06
CA ALA A 730 -31.15 4.55 29.35
C ALA A 730 -32.28 5.23 30.16
N GLY A 731 -32.80 6.37 29.71
CA GLY A 731 -33.86 7.13 30.38
C GLY A 731 -33.35 8.13 31.44
N SER A 732 -32.04 8.20 31.66
CA SER A 732 -31.35 9.16 32.55
C SER A 732 -31.19 10.53 31.87
N LEU A 733 -32.32 11.21 31.64
CA LEU A 733 -32.36 12.43 30.83
C LEU A 733 -31.66 13.63 31.50
N GLU A 734 -31.50 13.66 32.83
CA GLU A 734 -30.81 14.75 33.54
C GLU A 734 -29.29 14.68 33.40
N GLU A 735 -28.74 13.47 33.48
CA GLU A 735 -27.33 13.19 33.26
C GLU A 735 -26.95 13.43 31.80
N ALA A 736 -27.82 13.04 30.87
CA ALA A 736 -27.68 13.33 29.45
C ALA A 736 -27.63 14.84 29.19
N ASP A 737 -28.57 15.59 29.75
CA ASP A 737 -28.68 17.06 29.65
C ASP A 737 -27.41 17.76 30.15
N LYS A 738 -26.93 17.39 31.35
CA LYS A 738 -25.70 17.94 31.93
C LYS A 738 -24.48 17.74 31.04
N LEU A 739 -24.34 16.54 30.46
CA LEU A 739 -23.21 16.20 29.61
C LEU A 739 -23.23 16.91 28.25
N VAL A 740 -24.39 17.07 27.62
CA VAL A 740 -24.46 17.84 26.36
C VAL A 740 -24.18 19.32 26.63
N ASN A 741 -24.67 19.87 27.75
CA ASN A 741 -24.35 21.25 28.13
C ASN A 741 -22.84 21.48 28.33
N GLN A 742 -22.14 20.54 28.98
CA GLN A 742 -20.67 20.59 29.09
C GLN A 742 -19.96 20.45 27.73
N ALA A 743 -20.47 19.60 26.84
CA ALA A 743 -19.94 19.46 25.49
C ALA A 743 -20.17 20.74 24.66
N LEU A 744 -21.32 21.40 24.83
CA LEU A 744 -21.69 22.65 24.19
C LEU A 744 -20.80 23.81 24.64
N GLU A 745 -20.53 23.94 25.94
CA GLU A 745 -19.57 24.92 26.47
C GLU A 745 -18.17 24.74 25.85
N GLN A 746 -17.69 23.49 25.76
CA GLN A 746 -16.40 23.21 25.13
C GLN A 746 -16.39 23.48 23.62
N ALA A 747 -17.50 23.26 22.92
CA ALA A 747 -17.63 23.60 21.51
C ALA A 747 -17.62 25.13 21.29
N ARG A 748 -18.25 25.89 22.19
CA ARG A 748 -18.22 27.36 22.22
C ARG A 748 -16.79 27.88 22.46
N ASP A 749 -16.08 27.30 23.43
CA ASP A 749 -14.69 27.62 23.74
C ASP A 749 -13.76 27.50 22.53
N ILE A 750 -13.94 26.47 21.70
CA ILE A 750 -13.11 26.25 20.51
C ILE A 750 -13.64 26.94 19.25
N ASN A 751 -14.81 27.58 19.34
CA ASN A 751 -15.53 28.25 18.26
C ASN A 751 -15.90 27.32 17.08
N ASP A 752 -16.39 26.11 17.37
CA ASP A 752 -16.83 25.13 16.36
C ASP A 752 -18.34 25.21 16.12
N SER A 753 -18.77 26.07 15.19
CA SER A 753 -20.17 26.36 14.92
C SER A 753 -21.01 25.15 14.51
N ILE A 754 -20.40 24.13 13.87
CA ILE A 754 -21.11 22.92 13.48
C ILE A 754 -21.44 22.09 14.72
N LYS A 755 -20.46 21.87 15.61
CA LYS A 755 -20.67 21.12 16.84
C LYS A 755 -21.62 21.83 17.81
N ILE A 756 -21.55 23.17 17.88
CA ILE A 756 -22.49 23.95 18.70
C ILE A 756 -23.93 23.67 18.22
N ALA A 757 -24.19 23.74 16.90
CA ALA A 757 -25.51 23.47 16.35
C ALA A 757 -25.96 22.01 16.52
N ASP A 758 -25.05 21.04 16.38
CA ASP A 758 -25.34 19.61 16.63
C ASP A 758 -25.71 19.34 18.10
N TYR A 759 -24.95 19.88 19.06
CA TYR A 759 -25.24 19.70 20.48
C TYR A 759 -26.53 20.40 20.92
N LEU A 760 -26.85 21.56 20.32
CA LEU A 760 -28.16 22.20 20.51
C LEU A 760 -29.31 21.31 19.98
N ASN A 761 -29.11 20.61 18.86
CA ASN A 761 -30.09 19.64 18.34
C ASN A 761 -30.26 18.42 19.27
N ASP A 762 -29.20 17.98 19.92
CA ASP A 762 -29.26 16.88 20.90
C ASP A 762 -29.96 17.32 22.20
N LEU A 763 -29.67 18.53 22.71
CA LEU A 763 -30.41 19.13 23.83
C LEU A 763 -31.90 19.29 23.49
N ALA A 764 -32.23 19.74 22.29
CA ALA A 764 -33.62 19.86 21.86
C ALA A 764 -34.36 18.51 21.91
N ARG A 765 -33.70 17.41 21.48
CA ARG A 765 -34.27 16.05 21.58
C ARG A 765 -34.43 15.60 23.02
N ILE A 766 -33.48 15.89 23.89
CA ILE A 766 -33.55 15.57 25.32
C ILE A 766 -34.72 16.33 25.97
N HIS A 767 -34.86 17.64 25.73
CA HIS A 767 -35.95 18.46 26.24
C HIS A 767 -37.32 18.02 25.69
N LEU A 768 -37.41 17.65 24.41
CA LEU A 768 -38.61 17.05 23.83
C LEU A 768 -39.01 15.74 24.52
N ASN A 769 -38.05 14.90 24.91
CA ASN A 769 -38.32 13.67 25.66
C ASN A 769 -38.73 13.97 27.11
N ARG A 770 -38.24 15.07 27.70
CA ARG A 770 -38.69 15.59 29.01
C ARG A 770 -40.03 16.33 28.95
N LYS A 771 -40.62 16.48 27.77
CA LYS A 771 -41.83 17.29 27.50
C LYS A 771 -41.65 18.78 27.79
N ASP A 772 -40.42 19.27 27.82
CA ASP A 772 -40.10 20.70 27.95
C ASP A 772 -39.98 21.33 26.56
N ASN A 773 -41.14 21.64 25.99
CA ASN A 773 -41.25 22.17 24.63
C ASN A 773 -40.61 23.57 24.48
N VAL A 774 -40.56 24.36 25.56
CA VAL A 774 -40.01 25.72 25.54
C VAL A 774 -38.50 25.69 25.37
N LYS A 775 -37.79 24.91 26.21
CA LYS A 775 -36.33 24.77 26.07
C LYS A 775 -35.92 24.07 24.79
N ALA A 776 -36.73 23.10 24.33
CA ALA A 776 -36.52 22.49 23.02
C ALA A 776 -36.59 23.54 21.91
N GLN A 777 -37.58 24.44 21.96
CA GLN A 777 -37.71 25.52 20.99
C GLN A 777 -36.51 26.47 21.02
N GLU A 778 -36.08 26.91 22.21
CA GLU A 778 -34.92 27.81 22.39
C GLU A 778 -33.65 27.22 21.77
N CYS A 779 -33.37 25.94 22.04
CA CYS A 779 -32.20 25.26 21.48
C CYS A 779 -32.24 25.20 19.94
N LEU A 780 -33.41 24.91 19.37
CA LEU A 780 -33.59 24.84 17.93
C LEU A 780 -33.48 26.20 17.26
N GLU A 781 -34.01 27.26 17.87
CA GLU A 781 -33.87 28.63 17.37
C GLU A 781 -32.42 29.11 17.39
N GLU A 782 -31.67 28.79 18.45
CA GLU A 782 -30.24 29.07 18.52
C GLU A 782 -29.47 28.29 17.43
N SER A 783 -29.77 27.01 17.25
CA SER A 783 -29.19 26.17 16.20
C SER A 783 -29.49 26.72 14.79
N LEU A 784 -30.72 27.21 14.55
CA LEU A 784 -31.09 27.83 13.28
C LEU A 784 -30.36 29.15 13.02
N LYS A 785 -30.13 29.97 14.04
CA LYS A 785 -29.34 31.21 13.93
C LYS A 785 -27.89 30.93 13.55
N ILE A 786 -27.29 29.92 14.17
CA ILE A 786 -25.89 29.53 13.89
C ILE A 786 -25.76 28.96 12.48
N THR A 787 -26.77 28.21 12.03
CA THR A 787 -26.79 27.60 10.70
C THR A 787 -27.39 28.51 9.63
N ASP A 788 -27.64 29.78 9.94
CA ASP A 788 -28.20 30.75 8.99
C ASP A 788 -27.17 31.14 7.93
N GLY A 789 -27.61 31.18 6.66
CA GLY A 789 -26.69 31.41 5.54
C GLY A 789 -25.70 30.27 5.26
N ALA A 790 -25.98 29.04 5.69
CA ALA A 790 -25.11 27.87 5.53
C ALA A 790 -24.59 27.65 4.10
N THR A 791 -23.28 27.81 3.90
CA THR A 791 -22.60 27.58 2.61
C THR A 791 -22.04 26.16 2.47
N SER A 792 -21.63 25.52 3.58
CA SER A 792 -21.06 24.16 3.59
C SER A 792 -22.14 23.07 3.65
N ASN A 793 -21.91 21.94 2.99
CA ASN A 793 -22.86 20.82 2.96
C ASN A 793 -23.13 20.27 4.36
N LEU A 794 -22.12 20.21 5.23
CA LEU A 794 -22.27 19.74 6.61
C LEU A 794 -23.22 20.66 7.39
N MET A 795 -23.08 21.98 7.23
CA MET A 795 -23.94 22.94 7.93
C MET A 795 -25.37 22.96 7.38
N LYS A 796 -25.57 22.67 6.08
CA LYS A 796 -26.89 22.41 5.49
C LYS A 796 -27.54 21.14 6.03
N ILE A 797 -26.76 20.09 6.27
CA ILE A 797 -27.24 18.85 6.91
C ILE A 797 -27.68 19.15 8.35
N VAL A 798 -26.83 19.81 9.15
CA VAL A 798 -27.16 20.17 10.53
C VAL A 798 -28.42 21.04 10.56
N ARG A 799 -28.54 22.05 9.69
CA ARG A 799 -29.75 22.87 9.55
C ARG A 799 -30.98 22.03 9.20
N GLY A 800 -30.85 21.10 8.26
CA GLY A 800 -31.93 20.20 7.87
C GLY A 800 -32.39 19.31 9.04
N GLN A 801 -31.45 18.81 9.85
CA GLN A 801 -31.77 18.08 11.07
C GLN A 801 -32.47 18.97 12.10
N THR A 802 -31.98 20.20 12.32
CA THR A 802 -32.62 21.19 13.20
C THR A 802 -34.08 21.44 12.78
N LEU A 803 -34.32 21.69 11.50
CA LEU A 803 -35.67 21.92 10.96
C LEU A 803 -36.57 20.69 11.09
N SER A 804 -36.03 19.48 10.95
CA SER A 804 -36.78 18.24 11.15
C SER A 804 -37.22 18.06 12.60
N ILE A 805 -36.33 18.35 13.56
CA ILE A 805 -36.66 18.31 14.99
C ILE A 805 -37.66 19.43 15.34
N TYR A 806 -37.53 20.60 14.71
CA TYR A 806 -38.48 21.71 14.85
C TYR A 806 -39.87 21.32 14.34
N ALA A 807 -39.97 20.65 13.20
CA ALA A 807 -41.25 20.16 12.70
C ALA A 807 -41.91 19.17 13.69
N MET A 808 -41.14 18.27 14.30
CA MET A 808 -41.65 17.36 15.34
C MET A 808 -42.22 18.13 16.55
N LEU A 809 -41.53 19.18 16.99
CA LEU A 809 -42.01 20.06 18.06
C LEU A 809 -43.33 20.73 17.67
N LEU A 810 -43.44 21.27 16.44
CA LEU A 810 -44.64 21.96 15.94
C LEU A 810 -45.84 21.02 15.79
N SER A 811 -45.64 19.79 15.32
CA SER A 811 -46.73 18.80 15.26
C SER A 811 -47.21 18.42 16.66
N ARG A 812 -46.29 18.24 17.63
CA ARG A 812 -46.65 17.97 19.04
C ARG A 812 -47.45 19.11 19.69
N THR A 813 -47.26 20.35 19.24
CA THR A 813 -47.99 21.53 19.75
C THR A 813 -49.22 21.88 18.90
N GLY A 814 -49.60 21.05 17.92
CA GLY A 814 -50.80 21.22 17.09
C GLY A 814 -50.67 22.20 15.93
N GLN A 815 -49.45 22.63 15.60
CA GLN A 815 -49.14 23.57 14.51
C GLN A 815 -48.77 22.84 13.22
N GLU A 816 -49.72 22.08 12.66
CA GLU A 816 -49.50 21.18 11.51
C GLU A 816 -49.00 21.89 10.24
N SER A 817 -49.50 23.09 9.94
CA SER A 817 -49.03 23.87 8.78
C SER A 817 -47.59 24.37 8.94
N GLY A 818 -47.19 24.74 10.16
CA GLY A 818 -45.83 25.13 10.49
C GLY A 818 -44.87 23.94 10.42
N SER A 819 -45.31 22.77 10.92
CA SER A 819 -44.58 21.50 10.83
C SER A 819 -44.26 21.13 9.38
N GLN A 820 -45.27 21.19 8.50
CA GLN A 820 -45.10 20.90 7.07
C GLN A 820 -44.11 21.85 6.40
N ASN A 821 -44.24 23.17 6.61
CA ASN A 821 -43.29 24.15 6.04
C ASN A 821 -41.85 23.89 6.47
N LYS A 822 -41.63 23.49 7.73
CA LYS A 822 -40.30 23.15 8.26
C LYS A 822 -39.75 21.86 7.67
N LEU A 823 -40.59 20.85 7.43
CA LEU A 823 -40.21 19.63 6.71
C LEU A 823 -39.88 19.90 5.24
N GLU A 824 -40.61 20.81 4.58
CA GLU A 824 -40.31 21.23 3.21
C GLU A 824 -38.94 21.93 3.14
N GLU A 825 -38.68 22.88 4.04
CA GLU A 825 -37.38 23.57 4.14
C GLU A 825 -36.25 22.57 4.43
N ALA A 826 -36.48 21.63 5.36
CA ALA A 826 -35.55 20.56 5.69
C ALA A 826 -35.27 19.67 4.47
N SER A 827 -36.31 19.29 3.73
CA SER A 827 -36.22 18.46 2.52
C SER A 827 -35.40 19.15 1.42
N HIS A 828 -35.57 20.46 1.22
CA HIS A 828 -34.73 21.23 0.28
C HIS A 828 -33.26 21.24 0.69
N LEU A 829 -32.95 21.45 1.96
CA LEU A 829 -31.56 21.49 2.45
C LEU A 829 -30.90 20.11 2.46
N LEU A 830 -31.66 19.07 2.83
CA LEU A 830 -31.19 17.69 2.85
C LEU A 830 -31.08 17.11 1.44
N LYS A 831 -31.90 17.53 0.46
CA LYS A 831 -31.70 17.21 -0.97
C LYS A 831 -30.33 17.65 -1.50
N PHE A 832 -29.83 18.81 -1.08
CA PHE A 832 -28.49 19.30 -1.45
C PHE A 832 -27.36 18.73 -0.57
N GLY A 833 -27.65 18.38 0.69
CA GLY A 833 -26.66 17.82 1.63
C GLY A 833 -26.48 16.30 1.55
N SER A 834 -27.50 15.56 1.13
CA SER A 834 -27.55 14.09 1.14
C SER A 834 -27.62 13.48 -0.26
N GLY A 835 -27.29 14.23 -1.32
CA GLY A 835 -27.13 13.76 -2.70
C GLY A 835 -28.26 12.94 -3.33
N LEU A 836 -29.44 12.74 -2.74
CA LEU A 836 -30.46 11.84 -3.32
C LEU A 836 -31.06 12.47 -4.59
N ALA A 837 -30.51 12.14 -5.75
CA ALA A 837 -31.09 12.46 -7.04
C ALA A 837 -32.06 11.34 -7.46
N TYR A 838 -33.35 11.53 -7.20
CA TYR A 838 -34.48 11.34 -8.14
C TYR A 838 -35.80 11.63 -7.42
N MET A 839 -36.72 12.33 -8.09
CA MET A 839 -38.20 12.41 -7.92
C MET A 839 -38.80 13.83 -7.70
N PRO A 840 -40.01 14.07 -8.25
CA PRO A 840 -40.42 15.32 -8.90
C PRO A 840 -40.95 16.39 -7.93
N SER A 841 -41.14 17.60 -8.45
CA SER A 841 -41.64 18.79 -7.74
C SER A 841 -42.92 18.53 -6.91
N PRO A 842 -43.06 19.11 -5.70
CA PRO A 842 -44.28 18.96 -4.90
C PRO A 842 -45.45 19.83 -5.46
N PRO A 843 -46.71 19.34 -5.42
CA PRO A 843 -47.90 20.16 -5.62
C PRO A 843 -48.39 20.88 -4.35
N ARG A 844 -49.24 21.88 -4.56
CA ARG A 844 -49.72 22.92 -3.61
C ARG A 844 -50.57 22.42 -2.43
N ALA A 845 -50.36 23.07 -1.28
CA ALA A 845 -51.31 23.47 -0.23
C ALA A 845 -52.29 22.45 0.42
N ALA A 846 -51.88 21.94 1.59
CA ALA A 846 -52.54 21.99 2.91
C ALA A 846 -54.00 21.54 3.17
N ARG A 847 -54.81 21.06 2.22
CA ARG A 847 -56.14 20.46 2.56
C ARG A 847 -56.54 19.17 1.83
N ASP A 848 -55.80 18.77 0.79
CA ASP A 848 -56.17 17.65 -0.09
C ASP A 848 -55.06 16.58 -0.21
N ALA A 849 -54.34 16.27 0.87
CA ALA A 849 -53.22 15.34 0.81
C ALA A 849 -53.67 13.93 0.38
N THR A 850 -53.17 13.47 -0.77
CA THR A 850 -53.50 12.17 -1.35
C THR A 850 -52.69 11.05 -0.71
N ALA A 851 -53.10 9.80 -0.91
CA ALA A 851 -52.31 8.63 -0.47
C ALA A 851 -50.87 8.64 -1.03
N SER A 852 -50.67 9.22 -2.23
CA SER A 852 -49.34 9.39 -2.82
C SER A 852 -48.50 10.44 -2.08
N ASP A 853 -49.10 11.52 -1.58
CA ASP A 853 -48.39 12.57 -0.85
C ASP A 853 -47.92 12.05 0.52
N MET A 854 -48.77 11.27 1.20
CA MET A 854 -48.40 10.60 2.45
C MET A 854 -47.33 9.52 2.25
N LEU A 855 -47.33 8.82 1.12
CA LEU A 855 -46.27 7.88 0.77
C LEU A 855 -44.93 8.60 0.51
N GLU A 856 -44.94 9.74 -0.19
CA GLU A 856 -43.72 10.53 -0.40
C GLU A 856 -43.15 11.06 0.93
N LEU A 857 -44.01 11.51 1.86
CA LEU A 857 -43.58 11.88 3.21
C LEU A 857 -43.01 10.68 3.99
N ALA A 858 -43.62 9.50 3.86
CA ALA A 858 -43.10 8.28 4.45
C ALA A 858 -41.70 7.92 3.93
N ILE A 859 -41.48 8.03 2.61
CA ILE A 859 -40.19 7.82 1.96
C ILE A 859 -39.16 8.84 2.44
N GLN A 860 -39.56 10.13 2.55
CA GLN A 860 -38.69 11.20 3.03
C GLN A 860 -38.26 10.97 4.49
N CYS A 861 -39.19 10.66 5.39
CA CYS A 861 -38.87 10.34 6.78
C CYS A 861 -38.00 9.07 6.89
N HIS A 862 -38.17 8.10 5.96
CA HIS A 862 -37.35 6.89 5.92
C HIS A 862 -35.90 7.20 5.57
N GLY A 863 -35.68 8.02 4.52
CA GLY A 863 -34.35 8.48 4.13
C GLY A 863 -33.63 9.27 5.23
N LEU A 864 -34.38 9.79 6.21
CA LEU A 864 -33.87 10.53 7.37
C LEU A 864 -33.73 9.67 8.65
N PHE A 865 -33.90 8.34 8.54
CA PHE A 865 -33.87 7.40 9.67
C PHE A 865 -34.92 7.68 10.77
N LEU A 866 -35.95 8.46 10.48
CA LEU A 866 -37.10 8.70 11.34
C LEU A 866 -38.12 7.57 11.15
N LEU A 867 -37.71 6.35 11.49
CA LEU A 867 -38.42 5.11 11.13
C LEU A 867 -39.85 5.06 11.68
N ASP A 868 -40.08 5.58 12.89
CA ASP A 868 -41.40 5.62 13.49
C ASP A 868 -42.34 6.60 12.76
N THR A 869 -41.85 7.79 12.43
CA THR A 869 -42.58 8.82 11.68
C THR A 869 -42.85 8.39 10.24
N SER A 870 -41.84 7.77 9.60
CA SER A 870 -41.95 7.17 8.27
C SER A 870 -43.08 6.14 8.22
N ARG A 871 -43.16 5.28 9.23
CA ARG A 871 -44.25 4.31 9.37
C ARG A 871 -45.60 4.99 9.59
N GLN A 872 -45.70 6.00 10.44
CA GLN A 872 -46.97 6.70 10.68
C GLN A 872 -47.53 7.31 9.39
N PHE A 873 -46.67 7.90 8.55
CA PHE A 873 -47.06 8.39 7.24
C PHE A 873 -47.42 7.27 6.26
N ALA A 874 -46.70 6.14 6.28
CA ALA A 874 -47.04 4.98 5.45
C ALA A 874 -48.39 4.36 5.84
N ASN A 875 -48.72 4.33 7.13
CA ASN A 875 -50.03 3.90 7.64
C ASN A 875 -51.13 4.82 7.15
N LYS A 876 -50.91 6.14 7.26
CA LYS A 876 -51.88 7.13 6.78
C LYS A 876 -52.08 7.05 5.26
N ALA A 877 -51.00 6.80 4.51
CA ALA A 877 -51.05 6.55 3.08
C ALA A 877 -51.90 5.32 2.74
N MET A 878 -51.74 4.22 3.50
CA MET A 878 -52.51 2.99 3.30
C MET A 878 -53.99 3.19 3.65
N GLU A 879 -54.31 3.85 4.77
CA GLU A 879 -55.70 4.18 5.15
C GLU A 879 -56.41 5.01 4.07
N LEU A 880 -55.75 6.06 3.57
CA LEU A 880 -56.31 6.90 2.51
C LEU A 880 -56.52 6.10 1.21
N ALA A 881 -55.56 5.23 0.86
CA ALA A 881 -55.68 4.35 -0.30
C ALA A 881 -56.79 3.29 -0.14
N GLU A 882 -57.13 2.90 1.10
CA GLU A 882 -58.22 1.98 1.40
C GLU A 882 -59.59 2.65 1.39
N SER A 883 -59.71 3.88 1.91
CA SER A 883 -60.97 4.65 1.90
C SER A 883 -61.44 5.05 0.50
N GLN A 884 -60.53 5.13 -0.48
CA GLN A 884 -60.85 5.46 -1.86
C GLN A 884 -61.23 4.17 -2.62
N GLU A 885 -62.46 3.70 -2.40
CA GLU A 885 -63.01 2.53 -3.09
C GLU A 885 -62.91 2.70 -4.62
N LYS A 886 -61.97 1.95 -5.22
CA LYS A 886 -61.88 1.50 -6.64
C LYS A 886 -60.77 2.01 -7.57
N LYS A 887 -59.81 2.87 -7.20
CA LYS A 887 -58.85 3.33 -8.25
C LYS A 887 -57.36 3.44 -7.97
N ASP A 888 -56.83 3.02 -6.82
CA ASP A 888 -55.38 3.15 -6.62
C ASP A 888 -54.66 1.87 -6.17
N GLN A 889 -54.89 0.79 -6.92
CA GLN A 889 -54.08 -0.43 -6.77
C GLN A 889 -52.59 -0.15 -7.02
N GLU A 890 -52.25 0.83 -7.86
CA GLU A 890 -50.87 1.20 -8.13
C GLU A 890 -50.22 1.90 -6.92
N THR A 891 -50.91 2.84 -6.25
CA THR A 891 -50.40 3.43 -5.01
C THR A 891 -50.32 2.39 -3.89
N LYS A 892 -51.29 1.49 -3.74
CA LYS A 892 -51.17 0.36 -2.78
C LYS A 892 -49.95 -0.52 -3.07
N LYS A 893 -49.68 -0.79 -4.34
CA LYS A 893 -48.48 -1.55 -4.77
C LYS A 893 -47.19 -0.78 -4.50
N ARG A 894 -47.17 0.55 -4.72
CA ARG A 894 -46.04 1.42 -4.38
C ARG A 894 -45.79 1.48 -2.88
N ILE A 895 -46.83 1.61 -2.05
CA ILE A 895 -46.73 1.55 -0.59
C ILE A 895 -46.15 0.20 -0.15
N ASN A 896 -46.68 -0.91 -0.67
CA ASN A 896 -46.20 -2.26 -0.33
C ASN A 896 -44.74 -2.49 -0.76
N ASN A 897 -44.34 -2.03 -1.95
CA ASN A 897 -42.96 -2.14 -2.42
C ASN A 897 -41.99 -1.31 -1.56
N PHE A 898 -42.41 -0.10 -1.16
CA PHE A 898 -41.64 0.74 -0.24
C PHE A 898 -41.48 0.07 1.13
N LEU A 899 -42.57 -0.45 1.71
CA LEU A 899 -42.52 -1.14 2.99
C LEU A 899 -41.67 -2.41 2.94
N LYS A 900 -41.73 -3.19 1.85
CA LYS A 900 -40.85 -4.37 1.64
C LYS A 900 -39.38 -3.98 1.48
N GLY A 901 -39.09 -2.91 0.73
CA GLY A 901 -37.72 -2.40 0.59
C GLY A 901 -37.15 -1.81 1.89
N SER A 902 -38.02 -1.44 2.82
CA SER A 902 -37.66 -0.93 4.15
C SER A 902 -37.32 -2.05 5.17
N LEU A 903 -37.55 -3.31 4.82
CA LEU A 903 -37.22 -4.46 5.68
C LEU A 903 -35.72 -4.80 5.56
N PRO A 904 -35.05 -5.20 6.67
CA PRO A 904 -33.66 -5.60 6.62
C PRO A 904 -33.46 -6.85 5.75
N ALA A 905 -32.47 -6.81 4.85
CA ALA A 905 -32.19 -7.87 3.87
C ALA A 905 -31.62 -9.18 4.49
N GLU A 906 -31.09 -9.11 5.71
CA GLU A 906 -30.60 -10.25 6.49
C GLU A 906 -31.16 -10.20 7.93
N PRO A 907 -31.26 -11.34 8.63
CA PRO A 907 -31.74 -11.37 10.02
C PRO A 907 -30.75 -10.65 10.95
N VAL A 908 -31.01 -9.36 11.18
CA VAL A 908 -30.32 -8.55 12.19
C VAL A 908 -31.03 -8.68 13.53
N ASP A 909 -30.26 -8.81 14.61
CA ASP A 909 -30.75 -8.82 16.00
C ASP A 909 -30.98 -7.38 16.48
N LEU A 910 -32.24 -6.92 16.55
CA LEU A 910 -32.60 -5.53 16.83
C LEU A 910 -33.06 -5.33 18.29
N PRO A 911 -32.95 -4.14 18.90
CA PRO A 911 -33.62 -3.86 20.17
C PRO A 911 -35.14 -4.10 20.06
N LEU A 912 -35.80 -4.54 21.14
CA LEU A 912 -37.23 -4.94 21.17
C LEU A 912 -38.15 -3.93 20.45
N THR A 913 -37.96 -2.64 20.68
CA THR A 913 -38.78 -1.58 20.06
C THR A 913 -38.59 -1.49 18.54
N LYS A 914 -37.37 -1.72 18.04
CA LYS A 914 -37.07 -1.74 16.60
C LYS A 914 -37.50 -3.06 15.96
N GLU A 915 -37.35 -4.16 16.68
CA GLU A 915 -37.82 -5.49 16.29
C GLU A 915 -39.33 -5.48 16.05
N PHE A 916 -40.08 -4.91 17.01
CA PHE A 916 -41.54 -4.77 16.94
C PHE A 916 -41.98 -3.80 15.83
N LEU A 917 -41.21 -2.73 15.62
CA LEU A 917 -41.44 -1.78 14.54
C LEU A 917 -41.31 -2.45 13.16
N VAL A 918 -40.25 -3.25 12.96
CA VAL A 918 -40.03 -4.01 11.72
C VAL A 918 -41.11 -5.07 11.52
N ALA A 919 -41.55 -5.74 12.59
CA ALA A 919 -42.65 -6.69 12.54
C ALA A 919 -43.96 -6.04 12.06
N GLN A 920 -44.28 -4.85 12.58
CA GLN A 920 -45.45 -4.08 12.16
C GLN A 920 -45.33 -3.63 10.70
N THR A 921 -44.16 -3.17 10.26
CA THR A 921 -43.89 -2.81 8.86
C THR A 921 -44.07 -4.01 7.92
N ALA A 922 -43.62 -5.20 8.30
CA ALA A 922 -43.81 -6.42 7.52
C ALA A 922 -45.29 -6.83 7.44
N GLU A 923 -46.03 -6.71 8.55
CA GLU A 923 -47.48 -6.99 8.60
C GLU A 923 -48.25 -6.04 7.66
N LEU A 924 -47.94 -4.75 7.68
CA LEU A 924 -48.50 -3.74 6.78
C LEU A 924 -48.17 -4.00 5.31
N ALA A 925 -46.97 -4.52 5.03
CA ALA A 925 -46.54 -4.88 3.68
C ALA A 925 -47.20 -6.16 3.13
N GLY A 926 -48.01 -6.84 3.95
CA GLY A 926 -48.60 -8.14 3.65
C GLY A 926 -47.61 -9.30 3.67
N ASP A 927 -46.39 -9.10 4.19
CA ASP A 927 -45.40 -10.17 4.39
C ASP A 927 -45.60 -10.82 5.77
N LEU A 928 -46.67 -11.62 5.87
CA LEU A 928 -47.11 -12.24 7.11
C LEU A 928 -46.08 -13.23 7.69
N LEU A 929 -45.26 -13.86 6.84
CA LEU A 929 -44.21 -14.79 7.28
C LEU A 929 -43.06 -14.06 7.98
N SER A 930 -42.58 -12.97 7.36
CA SER A 930 -41.56 -12.13 7.99
C SER A 930 -42.11 -11.50 9.27
N ALA A 931 -43.34 -10.96 9.24
CA ALA A 931 -43.99 -10.38 10.40
C ALA A 931 -44.10 -11.37 11.58
N GLU A 932 -44.56 -12.60 11.31
CA GLU A 932 -44.64 -13.67 12.31
C GLU A 932 -43.27 -13.98 12.92
N SER A 933 -42.23 -14.09 12.09
CA SER A 933 -40.85 -14.30 12.55
C SER A 933 -40.39 -13.18 13.50
N PHE A 934 -40.54 -11.91 13.11
CA PHE A 934 -40.12 -10.78 13.95
C PHE A 934 -40.93 -10.67 15.26
N TYR A 935 -42.24 -10.93 15.23
CA TYR A 935 -43.05 -10.94 16.45
C TYR A 935 -42.68 -12.09 17.40
N ASN A 936 -42.33 -13.27 16.88
CA ASN A 936 -41.81 -14.35 17.71
C ASN A 936 -40.48 -13.96 18.38
N ARG A 937 -39.59 -13.26 17.67
CA ARG A 937 -38.34 -12.73 18.27
C ARG A 937 -38.62 -11.64 19.33
N CYS A 938 -39.66 -10.83 19.17
CA CYS A 938 -40.09 -9.89 20.21
C CYS A 938 -40.53 -10.63 21.48
N VAL A 939 -41.30 -11.72 21.31
CA VAL A 939 -41.74 -12.59 22.41
C VAL A 939 -40.58 -13.31 23.11
N GLU A 940 -39.58 -13.76 22.35
CA GLU A 940 -38.36 -14.37 22.90
C GLU A 940 -37.56 -13.37 23.76
N LYS A 941 -37.54 -12.10 23.36
CA LYS A 941 -36.82 -11.03 24.05
C LYS A 941 -37.53 -10.56 25.31
N GLU A 942 -38.84 -10.34 25.23
CA GLU A 942 -39.65 -9.93 26.37
C GLU A 942 -40.94 -10.76 26.41
N SER A 943 -40.92 -11.81 27.22
CA SER A 943 -42.00 -12.80 27.30
C SER A 943 -43.34 -12.22 27.77
N LYS A 944 -43.33 -11.04 28.43
CA LYS A 944 -44.52 -10.31 28.89
C LYS A 944 -44.94 -9.17 27.94
N PHE A 945 -44.36 -9.05 26.75
CA PHE A 945 -44.75 -8.01 25.80
C PHE A 945 -46.03 -8.40 25.04
N GLU A 946 -47.19 -7.98 25.57
CA GLU A 946 -48.51 -8.39 25.06
C GLU A 946 -48.81 -7.99 23.60
N PRO A 947 -48.33 -6.86 23.04
CA PRO A 947 -48.72 -6.44 21.69
C PRO A 947 -48.27 -7.44 20.62
N SER A 948 -47.16 -8.14 20.86
CA SER A 948 -46.66 -9.18 19.95
C SER A 948 -47.56 -10.42 19.94
N TYR A 949 -48.14 -10.80 21.09
CA TYR A 949 -49.09 -11.92 21.14
C TYR A 949 -50.43 -11.57 20.48
N VAL A 950 -50.90 -10.31 20.58
CA VAL A 950 -52.09 -9.84 19.86
C VAL A 950 -51.85 -9.91 18.34
N ALA A 951 -50.69 -9.44 17.88
CA ALA A 951 -50.33 -9.46 16.46
C ALA A 951 -50.14 -10.89 15.92
N LEU A 952 -49.46 -11.77 16.65
CA LEU A 952 -49.36 -13.20 16.31
C LEU A 952 -50.73 -13.88 16.27
N GLY A 953 -51.64 -13.50 17.18
CA GLY A 953 -53.03 -13.94 17.18
C GLY A 953 -53.75 -13.59 15.89
N ARG A 954 -53.63 -12.33 15.47
CA ARG A 954 -54.20 -11.83 14.21
C ARG A 954 -53.59 -12.50 12.98
N ILE A 955 -52.26 -12.65 12.90
CA ILE A 955 -51.60 -13.34 11.79
C ILE A 955 -52.04 -14.81 11.69
N ASN A 956 -52.09 -15.52 12.82
CA ASN A 956 -52.57 -16.90 12.86
C ASN A 956 -54.04 -17.03 12.43
N ARG A 957 -54.88 -16.02 12.69
CA ARG A 957 -56.27 -15.97 12.23
C ARG A 957 -56.32 -15.78 10.70
N LEU A 958 -55.59 -14.79 10.18
CA LEU A 958 -55.53 -14.48 8.74
C LEU A 958 -54.96 -15.63 7.91
N THR A 959 -54.07 -16.45 8.49
CA THR A 959 -53.49 -17.65 7.85
C THR A 959 -54.32 -18.93 8.08
N GLY A 960 -55.49 -18.85 8.72
CA GLY A 960 -56.43 -19.96 8.90
C GLY A 960 -56.19 -20.86 10.11
N SER A 961 -55.19 -20.57 10.95
CA SER A 961 -54.83 -21.34 12.16
C SER A 961 -55.59 -20.86 13.41
N LEU A 962 -56.93 -20.97 13.40
CA LEU A 962 -57.78 -20.42 14.47
C LEU A 962 -57.43 -20.91 15.89
N SER A 963 -56.91 -22.13 16.03
CA SER A 963 -56.51 -22.68 17.35
C SER A 963 -55.24 -22.03 17.91
N LYS A 964 -54.28 -21.73 17.02
CA LYS A 964 -53.07 -20.99 17.40
C LYS A 964 -53.42 -19.53 17.68
N ALA A 965 -54.28 -18.94 16.85
CA ALA A 965 -54.76 -17.58 17.02
C ALA A 965 -55.39 -17.37 18.41
N GLU A 966 -56.35 -18.23 18.79
CA GLU A 966 -57.01 -18.14 20.10
C GLU A 966 -56.01 -18.28 21.25
N LYS A 967 -55.05 -19.20 21.13
CA LYS A 967 -54.02 -19.42 22.16
C LYS A 967 -53.16 -18.16 22.37
N MET A 968 -52.73 -17.51 21.29
CA MET A 968 -51.90 -16.31 21.36
C MET A 968 -52.69 -15.13 21.94
N VAL A 969 -53.91 -14.89 21.47
CA VAL A 969 -54.76 -13.78 21.98
C VAL A 969 -55.12 -13.98 23.45
N LYS A 970 -55.46 -15.19 23.89
CA LYS A 970 -55.70 -15.49 25.32
C LYS A 970 -54.47 -15.24 26.18
N LYS A 971 -53.27 -15.52 25.65
CA LYS A 971 -52.02 -15.22 26.35
C LYS A 971 -51.79 -13.72 26.48
N ALA A 972 -52.12 -12.93 25.45
CA ALA A 972 -52.07 -11.47 25.54
C ALA A 972 -53.02 -10.91 26.63
N ILE A 973 -54.26 -11.41 26.67
CA ILE A 973 -55.26 -11.03 27.68
C ILE A 973 -54.80 -11.43 29.09
N ALA A 974 -54.19 -12.61 29.24
CA ALA A 974 -53.65 -13.05 30.53
C ALA A 974 -52.49 -12.17 31.04
N ILE A 975 -51.72 -11.58 30.13
CA ILE A 975 -50.64 -10.63 30.46
C ILE A 975 -51.23 -9.25 30.80
N ASN A 976 -52.14 -8.75 29.97
CA ASN A 976 -52.79 -7.45 30.14
C ASN A 976 -54.30 -7.55 29.85
N PRO A 977 -55.13 -7.75 30.89
CA PRO A 977 -56.58 -7.84 30.74
C PRO A 977 -57.24 -6.57 30.20
N ASN A 978 -56.57 -5.41 30.34
CA ASN A 978 -57.08 -4.11 29.90
C ASN A 978 -56.73 -3.80 28.42
N HIS A 979 -56.20 -4.78 27.67
CA HIS A 979 -55.82 -4.55 26.27
C HIS A 979 -57.03 -4.74 25.32
N VAL A 980 -57.75 -3.64 25.05
CA VAL A 980 -58.99 -3.60 24.23
C VAL A 980 -58.89 -4.39 22.92
N GLN A 981 -57.80 -4.20 22.15
CA GLN A 981 -57.63 -4.88 20.86
C GLN A 981 -57.52 -6.41 20.97
N ALA A 982 -57.04 -6.93 22.10
CA ALA A 982 -56.93 -8.37 22.31
C ALA A 982 -58.33 -9.00 22.45
N TRP A 983 -59.23 -8.32 23.16
CA TRP A 983 -60.63 -8.71 23.28
C TRP A 983 -61.37 -8.66 21.94
N LEU A 984 -61.12 -7.62 21.13
CA LEU A 984 -61.69 -7.53 19.77
C LEU A 984 -61.20 -8.65 18.85
N GLU A 985 -59.90 -8.98 18.86
CA GLU A 985 -59.40 -10.12 18.09
C GLU A 985 -59.96 -11.46 18.61
N LEU A 986 -60.15 -11.62 19.93
CA LEU A 986 -60.80 -12.82 20.48
C LEU A 986 -62.25 -12.95 20.01
N SER A 987 -62.98 -11.82 19.94
CA SER A 987 -64.33 -11.79 19.38
C SER A 987 -64.35 -12.28 17.92
N ARG A 988 -63.47 -11.76 17.07
CA ARG A 988 -63.35 -12.16 15.66
C ARG A 988 -63.05 -13.65 15.52
N ILE A 989 -62.13 -14.20 16.33
CA ILE A 989 -61.82 -15.64 16.33
C ILE A 989 -63.04 -16.46 16.76
N ASN A 990 -63.81 -15.99 17.75
CA ASN A 990 -65.02 -16.68 18.19
C ASN A 990 -66.11 -16.66 17.11
N LEU A 991 -66.26 -15.56 16.39
CA LEU A 991 -67.17 -15.46 15.24
C LEU A 991 -66.81 -16.44 14.12
N GLU A 992 -65.55 -16.47 13.70
CA GLU A 992 -65.08 -17.38 12.65
C GLU A 992 -65.23 -18.86 13.03
N ARG A 993 -65.36 -19.15 14.33
CA ARG A 993 -65.65 -20.48 14.88
C ARG A 993 -67.13 -20.77 15.13
N GLY A 994 -68.02 -19.84 14.79
CA GLY A 994 -69.46 -19.95 15.05
C GLY A 994 -69.86 -19.78 16.52
N ARG A 995 -68.95 -19.34 17.41
CA ARG A 995 -69.18 -19.16 18.85
C ARG A 995 -69.74 -17.75 19.14
N LYS A 996 -70.88 -17.41 18.56
CA LYS A 996 -71.47 -16.07 18.59
C LYS A 996 -71.62 -15.47 20.00
N ARG A 997 -72.10 -16.25 20.98
CA ARG A 997 -72.24 -15.79 22.38
C ARG A 997 -70.90 -15.35 22.99
N GLN A 998 -69.84 -16.13 22.77
CA GLN A 998 -68.50 -15.82 23.28
C GLN A 998 -67.85 -14.64 22.56
N ALA A 999 -68.24 -14.40 21.30
CA ALA A 999 -67.84 -13.19 20.59
C ALA A 999 -68.47 -11.94 21.18
N LEU A 1000 -69.79 -11.98 21.47
CA LEU A 1000 -70.49 -10.86 22.11
C LEU A 1000 -69.88 -10.52 23.48
N THR A 1001 -69.64 -11.53 24.32
CA THR A 1001 -68.99 -11.32 25.63
C THR A 1001 -67.62 -10.65 25.49
N ALA A 1002 -66.80 -11.05 24.51
CA ALA A 1002 -65.50 -10.43 24.28
C ALA A 1002 -65.62 -8.96 23.82
N ILE A 1003 -66.64 -8.60 23.03
CA ILE A 1003 -66.90 -7.21 22.65
C ILE A 1003 -67.37 -6.39 23.86
N GLU A 1004 -68.18 -6.98 24.74
CA GLU A 1004 -68.63 -6.32 25.97
C GLU A 1004 -67.47 -6.04 26.92
N GLU A 1005 -66.53 -6.98 27.08
CA GLU A 1005 -65.31 -6.73 27.84
C GLU A 1005 -64.45 -5.60 27.23
N ALA A 1006 -64.35 -5.55 25.89
CA ALA A 1006 -63.68 -4.45 25.21
C ALA A 1006 -64.34 -3.08 25.49
N LEU A 1007 -65.69 -3.03 25.49
CA LEU A 1007 -66.47 -1.83 25.80
C LEU A 1007 -66.48 -1.48 27.30
N ASN A 1008 -66.32 -2.44 28.20
CA ASN A 1008 -66.15 -2.16 29.63
C ASN A 1008 -64.82 -1.45 29.90
N ILE A 1009 -63.77 -1.79 29.14
CA ILE A 1009 -62.46 -1.17 29.24
C ILE A 1009 -62.45 0.22 28.58
N ASP A 1010 -63.00 0.34 27.37
CA ASP A 1010 -63.11 1.59 26.62
C ASP A 1010 -64.54 1.77 26.08
N PRO A 1011 -65.42 2.43 26.87
CA PRO A 1011 -66.82 2.60 26.49
C PRO A 1011 -67.03 3.36 25.18
N ASP A 1012 -66.10 4.24 24.80
CA ASP A 1012 -66.18 5.08 23.61
C ASP A 1012 -65.51 4.47 22.38
N ASN A 1013 -65.08 3.21 22.46
CA ASN A 1013 -64.47 2.51 21.35
C ASN A 1013 -65.44 2.30 20.19
N GLN A 1014 -65.31 3.13 19.14
CA GLN A 1014 -66.21 3.12 17.98
C GLN A 1014 -66.23 1.77 17.26
N MET A 1015 -65.08 1.09 17.17
CA MET A 1015 -64.97 -0.21 16.51
C MET A 1015 -65.72 -1.29 17.28
N ALA A 1016 -65.58 -1.32 18.60
CA ALA A 1016 -66.27 -2.29 19.46
C ALA A 1016 -67.79 -2.08 19.41
N ARG A 1017 -68.27 -0.82 19.42
CA ARG A 1017 -69.70 -0.51 19.28
C ARG A 1017 -70.25 -0.96 17.93
N PHE A 1018 -69.52 -0.69 16.85
CA PHE A 1018 -69.90 -1.10 15.50
C PHE A 1018 -69.96 -2.63 15.36
N GLU A 1019 -68.95 -3.35 15.87
CA GLU A 1019 -68.94 -4.82 15.86
C GLU A 1019 -70.08 -5.40 16.71
N LYS A 1020 -70.39 -4.79 17.86
CA LYS A 1020 -71.54 -5.18 18.71
C LYS A 1020 -72.86 -5.03 17.96
N GLU A 1021 -73.11 -3.86 17.39
CA GLU A 1021 -74.35 -3.55 16.66
C GLU A 1021 -74.54 -4.48 15.46
N LYS A 1022 -73.46 -4.78 14.72
CA LYS A 1022 -73.49 -5.74 13.62
C LYS A 1022 -73.89 -7.14 14.09
N LEU A 1023 -73.31 -7.60 15.20
CA LEU A 1023 -73.55 -8.94 15.75
C LEU A 1023 -74.95 -9.10 16.33
N GLU A 1024 -75.48 -8.04 16.94
CA GLU A 1024 -76.85 -7.98 17.47
C GLU A 1024 -77.89 -7.97 16.35
N ARG A 1025 -77.62 -7.25 15.24
CA ARG A 1025 -78.46 -7.26 14.02
C ARG A 1025 -78.49 -8.65 13.35
N GLU A 1026 -77.35 -9.34 13.29
CA GLU A 1026 -77.27 -10.72 12.76
C GLU A 1026 -77.86 -11.79 13.69
N ALA A 1027 -78.23 -11.43 14.93
CA ALA A 1027 -78.91 -12.31 15.88
C ALA A 1027 -80.43 -12.04 15.97
N THR A 1028 -80.89 -10.90 15.45
CA THR A 1028 -82.32 -10.53 15.35
C THR A 1028 -82.95 -10.87 13.99
N LEU A 1029 -82.13 -11.08 12.96
CA LEU A 1029 -82.44 -11.75 11.69
C LEU A 1029 -82.30 -13.28 11.84
#